data_AF-A0A9D5VLA2-F1
#
_entry.id   AF-A0A9D5VLA2-F1
#
_cell.length_a   1.000
_cell.length_b   1.000
_cell.length_c   1.000
_cell.angle_alpha   90.00
_cell.angle_beta   90.00
_cell.angle_gamma   90.00
#
_symmetry.space_group_name_H-M   'P 1'
#
loop_
_entity.id
_entity.type
_entity.pdbx_description
1 polymer ?
#
loop_
_entity_poly.entity_id
_entity_poly.type
_entity_poly.pdbx_seq_one_letter_code
_entity_poly.pdbx_strand_id
1 'polypeptide(L)'
;MSVSVMNSSTTSSIWKNSSLLFLSRVLGFALVILMQMVLVRQLCVEEYGEFRKILMFLYMVITIFTLGIHNSVVYFLKSSQAKESRALYITSSLTLFAIIGVSLALALLLFHINIAGFLNIPYISRYPWPLALYLLFMFLSGILEKIFISDEKYANVFWLILLTDIATTLLTLILLGLVQSLQMLLWCFVLIAFIRFIWLILYIYDDLLLDKTGLYAALKAQLMYALPLGLATFFEIGRMELHKLIISRYLPAVTFAIYITGCLKVPFVEGALFSIGDVLNVDFVKYHSRGEQLLMISVWKNVLEKLMLLFFPMALFLILFAKEIFLFLYTSKFNDSVVVFQILTLALFFNFTCSNILMRVLNRTKCYLALAFITFIFSIALLLWTVKISYIAVAIVSLLTNFLMELSMFILVTRELGVAMSELFNRCFLFKLGFCLCFGALFSRVPMLLVNENLPLIRILLGGSLFAFSYLYAINFFALIPQTVVDKVVHGMQQMIGCFKKRGAMLISSLFARVSLYVLALLGLSLHLNLATGSEELLKSGDKLGLHFYFPKDSEFTKGSWEGLPSYHALIVDDKGVIIVPLIGEVKAASLGVKSVESKIQKELSKRFSNPPIITTWVAARQKIIQIYGMVQNPQKCVVRDEADFVAVLAKAGGAKAGADLDAIKIYSEGGKELSFSYIRYMEDPLKYPLPPLKSLDTVFVPPLVSVGAVDTEVSKANARIDQKSINVIGAVNHPGFISYSEEMSLADIISKVGGLRPDYKDDRLVIYRALTSPQENSYEKIVYDDIFNNQEIRPIKGDVLYFPFRPQETALDKVSKVGGVLGLILNAIILIILIH
;
A
#
# COMPACT_ATOMS: atom_id res chain seq x y z
N MET A 1 59.59 -1.23 2.79
CA MET A 1 59.23 -0.70 4.13
C MET A 1 58.99 0.78 3.95
N SER A 2 57.85 1.42 4.22
CA SER A 2 56.72 1.17 5.10
C SER A 2 55.40 1.53 4.37
N VAL A 3 54.54 0.54 4.14
CA VAL A 3 53.11 0.76 3.86
C VAL A 3 52.39 0.41 5.15
N SER A 4 52.33 1.36 6.07
CA SER A 4 51.54 1.25 7.28
C SER A 4 50.76 2.53 7.47
N VAL A 5 49.48 2.36 7.82
CA VAL A 5 48.47 3.39 8.10
C VAL A 5 47.67 3.88 6.89
N MET A 6 46.98 2.96 6.22
CA MET A 6 45.55 3.23 5.96
C MET A 6 44.85 2.96 7.30
N ASN A 7 44.33 4.03 7.93
CA ASN A 7 43.65 3.96 9.22
C ASN A 7 42.62 2.81 9.25
N SER A 8 42.60 2.04 10.33
CA SER A 8 41.56 1.02 10.59
C SER A 8 40.13 1.60 10.59
N SER A 9 40.00 2.92 10.76
CA SER A 9 38.73 3.64 10.67
C SER A 9 38.17 3.75 9.25
N THR A 10 39.00 3.94 8.20
CA THR A 10 38.51 4.09 6.81
C THR A 10 38.13 2.75 6.17
N THR A 11 38.82 1.67 6.50
CA THR A 11 38.37 0.32 6.10
C THR A 11 37.07 -0.05 6.83
N SER A 12 36.93 0.28 8.11
CA SER A 12 35.67 0.06 8.84
C SER A 12 34.50 0.88 8.28
N SER A 13 34.74 2.10 7.78
CA SER A 13 33.70 2.95 7.22
C SER A 13 33.23 2.47 5.84
N ILE A 14 34.13 2.01 4.98
CA ILE A 14 33.77 1.43 3.66
C ILE A 14 32.88 0.19 3.85
N TRP A 15 33.28 -0.73 4.74
CA TRP A 15 32.47 -1.91 5.06
C TRP A 15 31.10 -1.54 5.64
N LYS A 16 31.04 -0.53 6.51
CA LYS A 16 29.79 -0.01 7.06
C LYS A 16 28.88 0.61 6.00
N ASN A 17 29.44 1.35 5.04
CA ASN A 17 28.69 2.02 3.99
C ASN A 17 28.18 1.03 2.93
N SER A 18 29.03 0.09 2.51
CA SER A 18 28.65 -0.98 1.57
C SER A 18 27.61 -1.93 2.18
N SER A 19 27.74 -2.28 3.48
CA SER A 19 26.74 -3.11 4.17
C SER A 19 25.39 -2.40 4.33
N LEU A 20 25.37 -1.08 4.53
CA LEU A 20 24.12 -0.31 4.61
C LEU A 20 23.38 -0.31 3.26
N LEU A 21 24.09 -0.05 2.16
CA LEU A 21 23.52 -0.10 0.81
C LEU A 21 23.00 -1.50 0.47
N PHE A 22 23.80 -2.51 0.76
CA PHE A 22 23.42 -3.90 0.59
C PHE A 22 22.14 -4.23 1.38
N LEU A 23 22.05 -3.82 2.64
CA LEU A 23 20.88 -4.03 3.49
C LEU A 23 19.62 -3.39 2.90
N SER A 24 19.69 -2.14 2.40
CA SER A 24 18.53 -1.51 1.75
C SER A 24 18.01 -2.31 0.55
N ARG A 25 18.91 -2.86 -0.27
CA ARG A 25 18.52 -3.67 -1.45
C ARG A 25 17.88 -5.00 -1.07
N VAL A 26 18.40 -5.65 -0.02
CA VAL A 26 17.83 -6.90 0.50
C VAL A 26 16.43 -6.67 1.08
N LEU A 27 16.26 -5.60 1.86
CA LEU A 27 14.95 -5.24 2.42
C LEU A 27 13.96 -4.80 1.33
N GLY A 28 14.39 -3.98 0.37
CA GLY A 28 13.59 -3.58 -0.80
C GLY A 28 13.13 -4.80 -1.60
N PHE A 29 14.01 -5.76 -1.83
CA PHE A 29 13.64 -7.02 -2.49
C PHE A 29 12.59 -7.82 -1.71
N ALA A 30 12.70 -7.89 -0.38
CA ALA A 30 11.71 -8.55 0.45
C ALA A 30 10.32 -7.91 0.29
N LEU A 31 10.25 -6.57 0.25
CA LEU A 31 9.01 -5.84 0.00
C LEU A 31 8.44 -6.13 -1.40
N VAL A 32 9.29 -6.15 -2.41
CA VAL A 32 8.88 -6.48 -3.79
C VAL A 32 8.39 -7.93 -3.92
N ILE A 33 8.98 -8.88 -3.20
CA ILE A 33 8.46 -10.26 -3.11
C ILE A 33 7.10 -10.28 -2.43
N LEU A 34 6.95 -9.59 -1.29
CA LEU A 34 5.69 -9.52 -0.55
C LEU A 34 4.58 -8.93 -1.41
N MET A 35 4.86 -7.84 -2.12
CA MET A 35 3.95 -7.24 -3.11
C MET A 35 3.52 -8.29 -4.14
N GLN A 36 4.48 -9.00 -4.75
CA GLN A 36 4.19 -10.02 -5.75
C GLN A 36 3.36 -11.19 -5.20
N MET A 37 3.66 -11.65 -3.97
CA MET A 37 2.90 -12.69 -3.30
C MET A 37 1.42 -12.31 -3.15
N VAL A 38 1.13 -11.06 -2.80
CA VAL A 38 -0.25 -10.57 -2.65
C VAL A 38 -0.92 -10.43 -4.00
N LEU A 39 -0.24 -9.82 -4.98
CA LEU A 39 -0.77 -9.63 -6.34
C LEU A 39 -1.21 -10.95 -6.97
N VAL A 40 -0.39 -11.99 -6.87
CA VAL A 40 -0.69 -13.30 -7.46
C VAL A 40 -1.86 -14.03 -6.78
N ARG A 41 -2.17 -13.70 -5.52
CA ARG A 41 -3.31 -14.26 -4.79
C ARG A 41 -4.61 -13.51 -5.07
N GLN A 42 -4.52 -12.20 -5.30
CA GLN A 42 -5.69 -11.33 -5.52
C GLN A 42 -6.11 -11.26 -7.00
N LEU A 43 -5.16 -11.31 -7.93
CA LEU A 43 -5.43 -11.14 -9.35
C LEU A 43 -5.58 -12.47 -10.08
N CYS A 44 -6.33 -12.43 -11.18
CA CYS A 44 -6.27 -13.49 -12.18
C CYS A 44 -4.90 -13.49 -12.88
N VAL A 45 -4.47 -14.65 -13.40
CA VAL A 45 -3.15 -14.80 -14.03
C VAL A 45 -2.99 -13.85 -15.22
N GLU A 46 -4.07 -13.62 -15.97
CA GLU A 46 -4.10 -12.70 -17.11
C GLU A 46 -3.92 -11.24 -16.69
N GLU A 47 -4.69 -10.77 -15.70
CA GLU A 47 -4.60 -9.40 -15.17
C GLU A 47 -3.23 -9.11 -14.57
N TYR A 48 -2.68 -10.08 -13.82
CA TYR A 48 -1.32 -10.01 -13.31
C TYR A 48 -0.29 -9.94 -14.45
N GLY A 49 -0.49 -10.71 -15.53
CA GLY A 49 0.32 -10.66 -16.73
C GLY A 49 0.35 -9.29 -17.38
N GLU A 50 -0.83 -8.71 -17.61
CA GLU A 50 -0.97 -7.36 -18.18
C GLU A 50 -0.35 -6.28 -17.29
N PHE A 51 -0.55 -6.36 -15.97
CA PHE A 51 0.12 -5.46 -15.02
C PHE A 51 1.65 -5.58 -15.11
N ARG A 52 2.18 -6.81 -15.18
CA ARG A 52 3.62 -7.06 -15.29
C ARG A 52 4.19 -6.61 -16.62
N LYS A 53 3.43 -6.61 -17.72
CA LYS A 53 3.86 -6.02 -19.01
C LYS A 53 4.10 -4.52 -18.88
N ILE A 54 3.21 -3.79 -18.19
CA ILE A 54 3.39 -2.34 -17.93
C ILE A 54 4.65 -2.10 -17.11
N LEU A 55 4.82 -2.83 -16.00
CA LEU A 55 6.02 -2.70 -15.17
C LEU A 55 7.31 -3.03 -15.93
N MET A 56 7.29 -4.07 -16.76
CA MET A 56 8.41 -4.43 -17.63
C MET A 56 8.73 -3.29 -18.61
N PHE A 57 7.71 -2.71 -19.25
CA PHE A 57 7.88 -1.60 -20.19
C PHE A 57 8.53 -0.40 -19.50
N LEU A 58 7.99 0.02 -18.35
CA LEU A 58 8.52 1.13 -17.57
C LEU A 58 9.96 0.88 -17.11
N TYR A 59 10.23 -0.30 -16.55
CA TYR A 59 11.58 -0.69 -16.11
C TYR A 59 12.58 -0.64 -17.28
N MET A 60 12.19 -1.18 -18.42
CA MET A 60 13.05 -1.24 -19.60
C MET A 60 13.35 0.16 -20.13
N VAL A 61 12.34 1.02 -20.30
CA VAL A 61 12.54 2.40 -20.77
C VAL A 61 13.48 3.15 -19.84
N ILE A 62 13.27 3.06 -18.52
CA ILE A 62 14.15 3.71 -17.53
C ILE A 62 15.57 3.16 -17.65
N THR A 63 15.75 1.85 -17.66
CA THR A 63 17.09 1.23 -17.64
C THR A 63 17.86 1.54 -18.93
N ILE A 64 17.21 1.46 -20.09
CA ILE A 64 17.83 1.69 -21.40
C ILE A 64 18.25 3.16 -21.60
N PHE A 65 17.35 4.11 -21.32
CA PHE A 65 17.57 5.52 -21.67
C PHE A 65 18.40 6.30 -20.66
N THR A 66 18.74 5.72 -19.51
CA THR A 66 19.68 6.35 -18.57
C THR A 66 21.14 6.30 -19.05
N LEU A 67 21.45 5.56 -20.13
CA LEU A 67 22.60 5.73 -21.04
C LEU A 67 23.97 6.03 -20.39
N GLY A 68 24.36 5.31 -19.33
CA GLY A 68 25.66 5.52 -18.67
C GLY A 68 25.84 6.90 -18.00
N ILE A 69 24.84 7.78 -18.06
CA ILE A 69 24.86 9.14 -17.48
C ILE A 69 25.02 9.05 -15.96
N HIS A 70 24.43 8.04 -15.32
CA HIS A 70 24.63 7.80 -13.89
C HIS A 70 26.11 7.67 -13.47
N ASN A 71 26.95 7.11 -14.34
CA ASN A 71 28.37 6.94 -14.05
C ASN A 71 29.16 8.24 -14.27
N SER A 72 28.75 9.09 -15.21
CA SER A 72 29.38 10.39 -15.43
C SER A 72 29.17 11.31 -14.23
N VAL A 73 27.99 11.29 -13.62
CA VAL A 73 27.66 12.07 -12.42
C VAL A 73 28.66 11.79 -11.30
N VAL A 74 28.88 10.52 -10.96
CA VAL A 74 29.81 10.16 -9.88
C VAL A 74 31.25 10.57 -10.20
N TYR A 75 31.68 10.43 -11.45
CA TYR A 75 33.03 10.81 -11.88
C TYR A 75 33.27 12.33 -11.79
N PHE A 76 32.38 13.14 -12.36
CA PHE A 76 32.55 14.60 -12.41
C PHE A 76 32.30 15.28 -11.06
N LEU A 77 31.39 14.77 -10.22
CA LEU A 77 31.15 15.32 -8.89
C LEU A 77 32.30 15.02 -7.92
N LYS A 78 32.94 13.85 -8.03
CA LYS A 78 34.12 13.52 -7.20
C LYS A 78 35.38 14.24 -7.64
N SER A 79 35.48 14.64 -8.92
CA SER A 79 36.64 15.38 -9.43
C SER A 79 36.52 16.90 -9.26
N SER A 80 35.33 17.43 -8.99
CA SER A 80 35.12 18.87 -8.75
C SER A 80 35.51 19.28 -7.32
N GLN A 81 36.57 20.10 -7.18
CA GLN A 81 37.01 20.64 -5.88
C GLN A 81 36.27 21.93 -5.47
N ALA A 82 35.75 22.71 -6.43
CA ALA A 82 35.05 23.97 -6.19
C ALA A 82 33.51 23.81 -6.20
N LYS A 83 32.81 24.57 -5.34
CA LYS A 83 31.33 24.55 -5.24
C LYS A 83 30.63 24.93 -6.55
N GLU A 84 31.16 25.91 -7.27
CA GLU A 84 30.61 26.35 -8.56
C GLU A 84 30.73 25.25 -9.63
N SER A 85 31.87 24.57 -9.70
CA SER A 85 32.05 23.44 -10.62
C SER A 85 31.11 22.28 -10.29
N ARG A 86 30.87 22.01 -8.99
CA ARG A 86 29.89 21.01 -8.54
C ARG A 86 28.48 21.37 -9.02
N ALA A 87 28.03 22.60 -8.77
CA ALA A 87 26.72 23.09 -9.19
C ALA A 87 26.53 23.04 -10.72
N LEU A 88 27.58 23.35 -11.48
CA LEU A 88 27.58 23.27 -12.94
C LEU A 88 27.33 21.83 -13.43
N TYR A 89 28.02 20.83 -12.86
CA TYR A 89 27.85 19.43 -13.25
C TYR A 89 26.52 18.84 -12.80
N ILE A 90 26.00 19.22 -11.62
CA ILE A 90 24.65 18.84 -11.18
C ILE A 90 23.62 19.39 -12.16
N THR A 91 23.69 20.68 -12.48
CA THR A 91 22.77 21.33 -13.42
C THR A 91 22.85 20.69 -14.81
N SER A 92 24.07 20.43 -15.30
CA SER A 92 24.31 19.75 -16.57
C SER A 92 23.61 18.38 -16.61
N SER A 93 23.79 17.57 -15.57
CA SER A 93 23.15 16.25 -15.52
C SER A 93 21.62 16.35 -15.41
N LEU A 94 21.08 17.28 -14.62
CA LEU A 94 19.63 17.53 -14.55
C LEU A 94 19.06 17.91 -15.91
N THR A 95 19.75 18.77 -16.66
CA THR A 95 19.31 19.15 -18.01
C THR A 95 19.30 17.97 -18.96
N LEU A 96 20.30 17.08 -18.91
CA LEU A 96 20.30 15.84 -19.71
C LEU A 96 19.12 14.92 -19.33
N PHE A 97 18.91 14.67 -18.03
CA PHE A 97 17.79 13.85 -17.55
C PHE A 97 16.43 14.47 -17.89
N ALA A 98 16.31 15.80 -17.85
CA ALA A 98 15.10 16.51 -18.24
C ALA A 98 14.82 16.39 -19.74
N ILE A 99 15.83 16.59 -20.60
CA ILE A 99 15.67 16.41 -22.06
C ILE A 99 15.23 14.99 -22.39
N ILE A 100 15.85 13.98 -21.76
CA ILE A 100 15.48 12.57 -21.96
C ILE A 100 14.07 12.29 -21.42
N GLY A 101 13.76 12.75 -20.21
CA GLY A 101 12.45 12.55 -19.59
C GLY A 101 11.30 13.18 -20.39
N VAL A 102 11.48 14.44 -20.83
CA VAL A 102 10.49 15.16 -21.64
C VAL A 102 10.34 14.52 -23.03
N SER A 103 11.44 14.17 -23.69
CA SER A 103 11.37 13.52 -25.01
C SER A 103 10.69 12.15 -24.95
N LEU A 104 10.96 11.33 -23.93
CA LEU A 104 10.30 10.05 -23.73
C LEU A 104 8.82 10.19 -23.37
N ALA A 105 8.46 11.14 -22.51
CA ALA A 105 7.07 11.43 -22.17
C ALA A 105 6.29 11.89 -23.40
N LEU A 106 6.86 12.81 -24.19
CA LEU A 106 6.26 13.30 -25.43
C LEU A 106 6.13 12.18 -26.47
N ALA A 107 7.18 11.38 -26.67
CA ALA A 107 7.15 10.23 -27.58
C ALA A 107 6.08 9.21 -27.16
N LEU A 108 5.93 8.95 -25.86
CA LEU A 108 4.88 8.06 -25.37
C LEU A 108 3.50 8.64 -25.66
N LEU A 109 3.26 9.93 -25.40
CA LEU A 109 1.97 10.58 -25.68
C LEU A 109 1.64 10.59 -27.17
N LEU A 110 2.61 10.86 -28.04
CA LEU A 110 2.41 10.91 -29.50
C LEU A 110 2.23 9.51 -30.11
N PHE A 111 2.95 8.51 -29.62
CA PHE A 111 2.99 7.18 -30.23
C PHE A 111 2.36 6.07 -29.37
N HIS A 112 1.55 6.42 -28.34
CA HIS A 112 0.96 5.43 -27.40
C HIS A 112 0.21 4.30 -28.11
N ILE A 113 -0.51 4.59 -29.20
CA ILE A 113 -1.27 3.59 -29.97
C ILE A 113 -0.33 2.61 -30.67
N ASN A 114 0.68 3.13 -31.38
CA ASN A 114 1.68 2.32 -32.07
C ASN A 114 2.48 1.46 -31.10
N ILE A 115 2.87 2.03 -29.94
CA ILE A 115 3.60 1.33 -28.89
C ILE A 115 2.72 0.22 -28.29
N ALA A 116 1.46 0.53 -27.95
CA ALA A 116 0.51 -0.44 -27.41
C ALA A 116 0.27 -1.60 -28.37
N GLY A 117 0.08 -1.32 -29.66
CA GLY A 117 -0.11 -2.32 -30.70
C GLY A 117 1.15 -3.16 -30.96
N PHE A 118 2.32 -2.52 -30.99
CA PHE A 118 3.59 -3.22 -31.24
C PHE A 118 3.98 -4.16 -30.10
N LEU A 119 3.79 -3.75 -28.83
CA LEU A 119 4.16 -4.54 -27.66
C LEU A 119 3.03 -5.45 -27.15
N ASN A 120 1.83 -5.33 -27.72
CA ASN A 120 0.60 -5.97 -27.27
C ASN A 120 0.32 -5.66 -25.78
N ILE A 121 0.28 -4.36 -25.47
CA ILE A 121 0.00 -3.80 -24.14
C ILE A 121 -1.13 -2.77 -24.27
N PRO A 122 -2.41 -3.19 -24.27
CA PRO A 122 -3.56 -2.30 -24.46
C PRO A 122 -3.64 -1.17 -23.41
N TYR A 123 -3.08 -1.40 -22.23
CA TYR A 123 -3.08 -0.41 -21.15
C TYR A 123 -2.19 0.80 -21.41
N ILE A 124 -1.21 0.71 -22.31
CA ILE A 124 -0.42 1.88 -22.72
C ILE A 124 -1.30 2.87 -23.47
N SER A 125 -2.19 2.38 -24.33
CA SER A 125 -3.09 3.28 -25.06
C SER A 125 -4.23 3.80 -24.21
N ARG A 126 -4.69 3.01 -23.24
CA ARG A 126 -5.75 3.41 -22.30
C ARG A 126 -5.28 4.44 -21.27
N TYR A 127 -4.02 4.35 -20.82
CA TYR A 127 -3.48 5.20 -19.76
C TYR A 127 -2.13 5.87 -20.11
N PRO A 128 -2.04 6.62 -21.23
CA PRO A 128 -0.77 7.19 -21.69
C PRO A 128 -0.25 8.31 -20.76
N TRP A 129 -1.15 9.11 -20.19
CA TRP A 129 -0.81 10.23 -19.30
C TRP A 129 -0.08 9.83 -18.01
N PRO A 130 -0.61 8.92 -17.16
CA PRO A 130 0.09 8.54 -15.94
C PRO A 130 1.42 7.83 -16.26
N LEU A 131 1.51 7.07 -17.35
CA LEU A 131 2.77 6.45 -17.77
C LEU A 131 3.80 7.50 -18.22
N ALA A 132 3.40 8.50 -18.99
CA ALA A 132 4.28 9.57 -19.46
C ALA A 132 4.78 10.44 -18.29
N LEU A 133 3.90 10.82 -17.38
CA LEU A 133 4.26 11.59 -16.18
C LEU A 133 5.16 10.79 -15.24
N TYR A 134 4.88 9.49 -15.07
CA TYR A 134 5.75 8.62 -14.28
C TYR A 134 7.17 8.58 -14.87
N LEU A 135 7.31 8.38 -16.19
CA LEU A 135 8.62 8.41 -16.84
C LEU A 135 9.30 9.76 -16.66
N LEU A 136 8.60 10.87 -16.90
CA LEU A 136 9.13 12.22 -16.73
C LEU A 136 9.74 12.42 -15.34
N PHE A 137 8.97 12.17 -14.28
CA PHE A 137 9.45 12.36 -12.90
C PHE A 137 10.49 11.34 -12.47
N MET A 138 10.43 10.10 -12.99
CA MET A 138 11.46 9.09 -12.72
C MET A 138 12.82 9.48 -13.31
N PHE A 139 12.84 10.03 -14.53
CA PHE A 139 14.07 10.54 -15.14
C PHE A 139 14.58 11.79 -14.42
N LEU A 140 13.71 12.77 -14.14
CA LEU A 140 14.09 13.98 -13.42
C LEU A 140 14.70 13.67 -12.04
N SER A 141 14.13 12.69 -11.32
CA SER A 141 14.62 12.27 -10.01
C SER A 141 15.72 11.20 -10.04
N GLY A 142 16.09 10.68 -11.22
CA GLY A 142 17.02 9.54 -11.37
C GLY A 142 18.44 9.82 -10.87
N ILE A 143 18.84 11.08 -10.83
CA ILE A 143 20.17 11.49 -10.37
C ILE A 143 20.34 11.47 -8.85
N LEU A 144 19.23 11.53 -8.09
CA LEU A 144 19.25 11.76 -6.64
C LEU A 144 20.09 10.74 -5.87
N GLU A 145 19.94 9.45 -6.19
CA GLU A 145 20.73 8.38 -5.57
C GLU A 145 22.23 8.59 -5.80
N LYS A 146 22.63 8.98 -7.02
CA LYS A 146 24.03 9.14 -7.39
C LYS A 146 24.67 10.37 -6.75
N ILE A 147 23.89 11.44 -6.54
CA ILE A 147 24.34 12.61 -5.77
C ILE A 147 24.61 12.20 -4.33
N PHE A 148 23.70 11.48 -3.67
CA PHE A 148 23.93 11.00 -2.30
C PHE A 148 25.13 10.06 -2.18
N ILE A 149 25.35 9.19 -3.17
CA ILE A 149 26.54 8.32 -3.22
C ILE A 149 27.81 9.15 -3.39
N SER A 150 27.78 10.18 -4.25
CA SER A 150 28.92 11.07 -4.46
C SER A 150 29.24 11.90 -3.23
N ASP A 151 28.23 12.36 -2.51
CA ASP A 151 28.36 13.12 -1.25
C ASP A 151 28.63 12.21 -0.03
N GLU A 152 28.82 10.91 -0.23
CA GLU A 152 29.03 9.89 0.82
C GLU A 152 27.90 9.82 1.88
N LYS A 153 26.70 10.29 1.53
CA LYS A 153 25.50 10.26 2.39
C LYS A 153 24.71 8.95 2.21
N TYR A 154 25.37 7.82 2.49
CA TYR A 154 24.81 6.47 2.34
C TYR A 154 23.53 6.22 3.16
N ALA A 155 23.35 6.91 4.29
CA ALA A 155 22.13 6.85 5.07
C ALA A 155 20.91 7.42 4.31
N ASN A 156 21.11 8.49 3.54
CA ASN A 156 20.05 9.06 2.72
C ASN A 156 19.71 8.14 1.54
N VAL A 157 20.71 7.47 0.95
CA VAL A 157 20.48 6.43 -0.08
C VAL A 157 19.63 5.29 0.47
N PHE A 158 19.98 4.81 1.68
CA PHE A 158 19.24 3.75 2.35
C PHE A 158 17.76 4.13 2.55
N TRP A 159 17.49 5.33 3.08
CA TRP A 159 16.12 5.82 3.27
C TRP A 159 15.39 6.08 1.97
N LEU A 160 16.06 6.59 0.93
CA LEU A 160 15.47 6.82 -0.38
C LEU A 160 14.96 5.51 -1.00
N ILE A 161 15.79 4.46 -0.99
CA ILE A 161 15.42 3.14 -1.52
C ILE A 161 14.26 2.57 -0.69
N LEU A 162 14.42 2.50 0.64
CA LEU A 162 13.40 1.89 1.49
C LEU A 162 12.06 2.62 1.46
N LEU A 163 12.04 3.95 1.55
CA LEU A 163 10.79 4.70 1.54
C LEU A 163 10.07 4.58 0.19
N THR A 164 10.81 4.53 -0.91
CA THR A 164 10.22 4.31 -2.25
C THR A 164 9.62 2.90 -2.36
N ASP A 165 10.35 1.87 -1.92
CA ASP A 165 9.88 0.48 -1.98
C ASP A 165 8.71 0.21 -1.02
N ILE A 166 8.74 0.82 0.18
CA ILE A 166 7.62 0.76 1.13
C ILE A 166 6.41 1.48 0.55
N ALA A 167 6.58 2.70 0.03
CA ALA A 167 5.47 3.48 -0.52
C ALA A 167 4.83 2.74 -1.71
N THR A 168 5.63 2.24 -2.65
CA THR A 168 5.13 1.46 -3.80
C THR A 168 4.40 0.20 -3.34
N THR A 169 4.97 -0.56 -2.40
CA THR A 169 4.34 -1.77 -1.87
C THR A 169 3.06 -1.48 -1.11
N LEU A 170 3.02 -0.47 -0.23
CA LEU A 170 1.80 -0.12 0.50
C LEU A 170 0.70 0.39 -0.44
N LEU A 171 1.04 1.28 -1.37
CA LEU A 171 0.08 1.85 -2.32
C LEU A 171 -0.50 0.77 -3.23
N THR A 172 0.33 -0.15 -3.74
CA THR A 172 -0.16 -1.30 -4.53
C THR A 172 -1.12 -2.17 -3.72
N LEU A 173 -0.81 -2.49 -2.46
CA LEU A 173 -1.66 -3.31 -1.60
C LEU A 173 -2.99 -2.63 -1.23
N ILE A 174 -2.96 -1.33 -0.89
CA ILE A 174 -4.14 -0.55 -0.52
C ILE A 174 -5.11 -0.42 -1.70
N LEU A 175 -4.60 -0.12 -2.89
CA LEU A 175 -5.45 0.16 -4.06
C LEU A 175 -6.10 -1.10 -4.64
N LEU A 176 -5.41 -2.24 -4.58
CA LEU A 176 -6.05 -3.52 -4.91
C LEU A 176 -7.14 -3.90 -3.91
N GLY A 177 -6.94 -3.61 -2.62
CA GLY A 177 -7.91 -3.93 -1.58
C GLY A 177 -9.16 -3.06 -1.59
N LEU A 178 -9.07 -1.79 -2.01
CA LEU A 178 -10.16 -0.82 -1.89
C LEU A 178 -10.88 -0.51 -3.20
N VAL A 179 -10.14 -0.39 -4.31
CA VAL A 179 -10.68 0.24 -5.53
C VAL A 179 -10.64 -0.68 -6.75
N GLN A 180 -9.80 -1.73 -6.72
CA GLN A 180 -9.60 -2.67 -7.82
C GLN A 180 -9.37 -1.98 -9.19
N SER A 181 -8.77 -0.78 -9.19
CA SER A 181 -8.57 0.02 -10.40
C SER A 181 -7.09 0.21 -10.72
N LEU A 182 -6.68 -0.33 -11.87
CA LEU A 182 -5.33 -0.16 -12.42
C LEU A 182 -4.98 1.31 -12.69
N GLN A 183 -5.95 2.14 -13.02
CA GLN A 183 -5.73 3.57 -13.30
C GLN A 183 -5.22 4.31 -12.06
N MET A 184 -5.87 4.11 -10.91
CA MET A 184 -5.47 4.76 -9.66
C MET A 184 -4.09 4.30 -9.20
N LEU A 185 -3.78 3.02 -9.45
CA LEU A 185 -2.45 2.47 -9.18
C LEU A 185 -1.34 3.20 -9.95
N LEU A 186 -1.54 3.45 -11.24
CA LEU A 186 -0.57 4.18 -12.07
C LEU A 186 -0.38 5.62 -11.59
N TRP A 187 -1.46 6.31 -11.20
CA TRP A 187 -1.37 7.66 -10.62
C TRP A 187 -0.61 7.68 -9.29
N CYS A 188 -0.69 6.61 -8.50
CA CYS A 188 0.11 6.50 -7.28
C CYS A 188 1.60 6.33 -7.57
N PHE A 189 1.98 5.62 -8.63
CA PHE A 189 3.37 5.61 -9.08
C PHE A 189 3.85 6.99 -9.50
N VAL A 190 2.99 7.78 -10.17
CA VAL A 190 3.31 9.20 -10.49
C VAL A 190 3.53 10.00 -9.22
N LEU A 191 2.66 9.86 -8.21
CA LEU A 191 2.80 10.57 -6.94
C LEU A 191 4.12 10.25 -6.24
N ILE A 192 4.52 8.97 -6.20
CA ILE A 192 5.81 8.55 -5.61
C ILE A 192 6.98 9.16 -6.40
N ALA A 193 6.93 9.10 -7.72
CA ALA A 193 7.97 9.69 -8.57
C ALA A 193 8.06 11.22 -8.38
N PHE A 194 6.93 11.88 -8.20
CA PHE A 194 6.84 13.32 -7.93
C PHE A 194 7.40 13.69 -6.55
N ILE A 195 7.08 12.94 -5.49
CA ILE A 195 7.67 13.12 -4.16
C ILE A 195 9.20 12.96 -4.23
N ARG A 196 9.69 11.97 -4.98
CA ARG A 196 11.13 11.76 -5.19
C ARG A 196 11.78 12.93 -5.93
N PHE A 197 11.07 13.52 -6.90
CA PHE A 197 11.50 14.74 -7.57
C PHE A 197 11.54 15.95 -6.64
N ILE A 198 10.52 16.15 -5.78
CA ILE A 198 10.54 17.21 -4.76
C ILE A 198 11.75 17.05 -3.83
N TRP A 199 12.02 15.84 -3.36
CA TRP A 199 13.17 15.59 -2.48
C TRP A 199 14.49 15.95 -3.15
N LEU A 200 14.64 15.63 -4.45
CA LEU A 200 15.80 16.06 -5.22
C LEU A 200 15.92 17.58 -5.19
N ILE A 201 14.88 18.32 -5.60
CA ILE A 201 14.91 19.79 -5.67
C ILE A 201 15.24 20.42 -4.32
N LEU A 202 14.62 19.94 -3.23
CA LEU A 202 14.91 20.42 -1.88
C LEU A 202 16.37 20.19 -1.48
N TYR A 203 16.97 19.09 -1.92
CA TYR A 203 18.35 18.75 -1.57
C TYR A 203 19.39 19.58 -2.33
N ILE A 204 19.14 19.89 -3.61
CA ILE A 204 20.07 20.64 -4.47
C ILE A 204 19.71 22.12 -4.57
N TYR A 205 18.82 22.63 -3.71
CA TYR A 205 18.30 23.99 -3.80
C TYR A 205 19.43 25.04 -3.80
N ASP A 206 20.41 24.90 -2.90
CA ASP A 206 21.54 25.83 -2.81
C ASP A 206 22.46 25.75 -4.04
N ASP A 207 22.62 24.57 -4.63
CA ASP A 207 23.42 24.38 -5.84
C ASP A 207 22.75 25.00 -7.08
N LEU A 208 21.42 24.99 -7.12
CA LEU A 208 20.64 25.58 -8.22
C LEU A 208 20.77 27.11 -8.28
N LEU A 209 21.12 27.76 -7.17
CA LEU A 209 21.26 29.21 -7.05
C LEU A 209 22.63 29.76 -7.47
N LEU A 210 23.63 28.89 -7.65
CA LEU A 210 24.98 29.28 -8.05
C LEU A 210 25.08 29.59 -9.55
N ASP A 211 26.09 30.37 -9.93
CA ASP A 211 26.33 30.76 -11.33
C ASP A 211 26.64 29.53 -12.21
N LYS A 212 26.12 29.55 -13.43
CA LYS A 212 26.10 28.41 -14.38
C LYS A 212 26.84 28.72 -15.67
N THR A 213 27.74 29.70 -15.64
CA THR A 213 28.63 30.01 -16.76
C THR A 213 29.40 28.75 -17.21
N GLY A 214 29.34 28.43 -18.50
CA GLY A 214 29.98 27.22 -19.06
C GLY A 214 29.13 25.94 -19.11
N LEU A 215 27.81 26.02 -18.90
CA LEU A 215 26.91 24.84 -18.91
C LEU A 215 27.05 23.96 -20.17
N TYR A 216 27.19 24.58 -21.34
CA TYR A 216 27.38 23.85 -22.60
C TYR A 216 28.67 23.01 -22.62
N ALA A 217 29.77 23.55 -22.08
CA ALA A 217 31.03 22.80 -22.00
C ALA A 217 30.90 21.61 -21.04
N ALA A 218 30.22 21.78 -19.91
CA ALA A 218 29.92 20.70 -18.97
C ALA A 218 29.03 19.61 -19.60
N LEU A 219 27.98 20.02 -20.33
CA LEU A 219 27.09 19.11 -21.07
C LEU A 219 27.87 18.27 -22.09
N LYS A 220 28.70 18.93 -22.90
CA LYS A 220 29.53 18.27 -23.89
C LYS A 220 30.50 17.27 -23.24
N ALA A 221 31.15 17.65 -22.14
CA ALA A 221 32.06 16.79 -21.41
C ALA A 221 31.36 15.55 -20.83
N GLN A 222 30.20 15.73 -20.18
CA GLN A 222 29.42 14.63 -19.63
C GLN A 222 28.92 13.68 -20.72
N LEU A 223 28.46 14.20 -21.85
CA LEU A 223 27.96 13.39 -22.96
C LEU A 223 29.09 12.62 -23.67
N MET A 224 30.25 13.23 -23.89
CA MET A 224 31.42 12.55 -24.46
C MET A 224 31.93 11.41 -23.56
N TYR A 225 31.84 11.57 -22.25
CA TYR A 225 32.17 10.51 -21.30
C TYR A 225 31.09 9.41 -21.26
N ALA A 226 29.82 9.80 -21.23
CA ALA A 226 28.71 8.87 -21.05
C ALA A 226 28.43 8.03 -22.30
N LEU A 227 28.56 8.58 -23.52
CA LEU A 227 28.09 7.95 -24.74
C LEU A 227 28.75 6.59 -25.06
N PRO A 228 30.10 6.43 -25.03
CA PRO A 228 30.72 5.14 -25.37
C PRO A 228 30.40 4.04 -24.37
N LEU A 229 30.35 4.39 -23.07
CA LEU A 229 29.99 3.47 -21.99
C LEU A 229 28.48 3.15 -22.01
N GLY A 230 27.67 4.17 -22.31
CA GLY A 230 26.22 4.10 -22.44
C GLY A 230 25.78 3.20 -23.59
N LEU A 231 26.46 3.26 -24.74
CA LEU A 231 26.14 2.39 -25.88
C LEU A 231 26.46 0.91 -25.61
N ALA A 232 27.58 0.62 -24.94
CA ALA A 232 27.91 -0.77 -24.60
C ALA A 232 26.91 -1.34 -23.60
N THR A 233 26.57 -0.56 -22.57
CA THR A 233 25.54 -0.94 -21.58
C THR A 233 24.14 -1.03 -22.19
N PHE A 234 23.79 -0.19 -23.16
CA PHE A 234 22.53 -0.29 -23.92
C PHE A 234 22.39 -1.66 -24.60
N PHE A 235 23.39 -2.09 -25.36
CA PHE A 235 23.33 -3.39 -26.05
C PHE A 235 23.34 -4.56 -25.07
N GLU A 236 24.07 -4.44 -23.96
CA GLU A 236 24.13 -5.48 -22.95
C GLU A 236 22.81 -5.63 -22.17
N ILE A 237 22.26 -4.53 -21.67
CA ILE A 237 20.98 -4.51 -20.95
C ILE A 237 19.84 -4.88 -21.91
N GLY A 238 19.87 -4.33 -23.12
CA GLY A 238 18.94 -4.71 -24.18
C GLY A 238 18.96 -6.22 -24.38
N ARG A 239 20.14 -6.82 -24.59
CA ARG A 239 20.29 -8.28 -24.75
C ARG A 239 19.73 -9.05 -23.55
N MET A 240 19.99 -8.60 -22.33
CA MET A 240 19.51 -9.24 -21.10
C MET A 240 17.99 -9.16 -20.91
N GLU A 241 17.30 -8.22 -21.56
CA GLU A 241 15.87 -7.96 -21.35
C GLU A 241 15.00 -8.22 -22.61
N LEU A 242 15.63 -8.37 -23.79
CA LEU A 242 14.98 -8.58 -25.10
C LEU A 242 13.97 -9.74 -25.10
N HIS A 243 14.30 -10.83 -24.42
CA HIS A 243 13.45 -12.02 -24.34
C HIS A 243 12.06 -11.72 -23.74
N LYS A 244 11.97 -10.78 -22.78
CA LYS A 244 10.69 -10.35 -22.18
C LYS A 244 9.84 -9.56 -23.16
N LEU A 245 10.47 -8.68 -23.94
CA LEU A 245 9.78 -7.92 -24.99
C LEU A 245 9.19 -8.83 -26.07
N ILE A 246 9.97 -9.82 -26.51
CA ILE A 246 9.54 -10.75 -27.55
C ILE A 246 8.34 -11.57 -27.07
N ILE A 247 8.36 -12.05 -25.82
CA ILE A 247 7.22 -12.76 -25.25
C ILE A 247 6.01 -11.83 -25.07
N SER A 248 6.21 -10.60 -24.61
CA SER A 248 5.12 -9.61 -24.49
C SER A 248 4.41 -9.39 -25.81
N ARG A 249 5.19 -9.25 -26.90
CA ARG A 249 4.66 -8.96 -28.23
C ARG A 249 3.95 -10.15 -28.87
N TYR A 250 4.55 -11.34 -28.83
CA TYR A 250 4.10 -12.48 -29.63
C TYR A 250 3.22 -13.47 -28.86
N LEU A 251 3.21 -13.45 -27.53
CA LEU A 251 2.47 -14.41 -26.71
C LEU A 251 1.41 -13.73 -25.84
N PRO A 252 0.33 -14.47 -25.46
CA PRO A 252 -0.73 -13.95 -24.61
C PRO A 252 -0.24 -13.52 -23.22
N ALA A 253 -1.04 -12.69 -22.54
CA ALA A 253 -0.71 -12.18 -21.20
C ALA A 253 -0.52 -13.27 -20.16
N VAL A 254 -1.26 -14.38 -20.24
CA VAL A 254 -1.13 -15.55 -19.36
C VAL A 254 0.26 -16.18 -19.50
N THR A 255 0.72 -16.44 -20.73
CA THR A 255 2.05 -16.99 -20.98
C THR A 255 3.16 -16.02 -20.56
N PHE A 256 2.95 -14.72 -20.79
CA PHE A 256 3.86 -13.69 -20.28
C PHE A 256 3.93 -13.69 -18.76
N ALA A 257 2.80 -13.83 -18.05
CA ALA A 257 2.73 -13.91 -16.59
C ALA A 257 3.52 -15.11 -16.05
N ILE A 258 3.35 -16.28 -16.66
CA ILE A 258 4.10 -17.49 -16.33
C ILE A 258 5.60 -17.24 -16.55
N TYR A 259 5.97 -16.70 -17.71
CA TYR A 259 7.36 -16.48 -18.05
C TYR A 259 8.06 -15.45 -17.16
N ILE A 260 7.47 -14.26 -16.98
CA ILE A 260 8.07 -13.16 -16.21
C ILE A 260 8.22 -13.52 -14.73
N THR A 261 7.33 -14.36 -14.20
CA THR A 261 7.43 -14.89 -12.83
C THR A 261 8.57 -15.89 -12.73
N GLY A 262 8.79 -16.69 -13.77
CA GLY A 262 9.97 -17.55 -13.91
C GLY A 262 11.29 -16.77 -14.02
N CYS A 263 11.26 -15.53 -14.52
CA CYS A 263 12.45 -14.64 -14.56
C CYS A 263 12.83 -14.02 -13.21
N LEU A 264 12.37 -14.57 -12.08
CA LEU A 264 12.73 -14.09 -10.74
C LEU A 264 14.26 -14.08 -10.58
N LYS A 265 14.84 -12.89 -10.42
CA LYS A 265 16.26 -12.70 -10.08
C LYS A 265 16.40 -12.51 -8.57
N VAL A 266 17.50 -13.00 -7.98
CA VAL A 266 17.81 -12.81 -6.56
C VAL A 266 18.80 -11.63 -6.41
N PRO A 267 18.39 -10.47 -5.88
CA PRO A 267 19.21 -9.26 -5.83
C PRO A 267 20.47 -9.39 -4.98
N PHE A 268 20.52 -10.38 -4.10
CA PHE A 268 21.73 -10.75 -3.39
C PHE A 268 22.91 -10.98 -4.33
N VAL A 269 22.68 -11.66 -5.46
CA VAL A 269 23.73 -12.00 -6.44
C VAL A 269 24.29 -10.73 -7.07
N GLU A 270 23.42 -9.90 -7.62
CA GLU A 270 23.82 -8.64 -8.25
C GLU A 270 24.51 -7.71 -7.23
N GLY A 271 23.95 -7.59 -6.01
CA GLY A 271 24.54 -6.81 -4.93
C GLY A 271 25.95 -7.26 -4.54
N ALA A 272 26.19 -8.57 -4.46
CA ALA A 272 27.50 -9.14 -4.18
C ALA A 272 28.50 -8.87 -5.32
N LEU A 273 28.08 -9.09 -6.58
CA LEU A 273 28.91 -8.85 -7.77
C LEU A 273 29.30 -7.37 -7.92
N PHE A 274 28.36 -6.44 -7.71
CA PHE A 274 28.69 -5.01 -7.73
C PHE A 274 29.67 -4.63 -6.64
N SER A 275 29.45 -5.11 -5.40
CA SER A 275 30.32 -4.78 -4.26
C SER A 275 31.75 -5.30 -4.46
N ILE A 276 31.88 -6.54 -4.92
CA ILE A 276 33.19 -7.14 -5.21
C ILE A 276 33.82 -6.45 -6.42
N GLY A 277 33.02 -6.14 -7.43
CA GLY A 277 33.46 -5.46 -8.63
C GLY A 277 34.02 -4.06 -8.37
N ASP A 278 33.39 -3.27 -7.52
CA ASP A 278 33.87 -1.92 -7.16
C ASP A 278 35.23 -1.98 -6.46
N VAL A 279 35.43 -2.94 -5.56
CA VAL A 279 36.72 -3.17 -4.89
C VAL A 279 37.78 -3.66 -5.89
N LEU A 280 37.43 -4.65 -6.70
CA LEU A 280 38.32 -5.19 -7.73
C LEU A 280 38.76 -4.14 -8.73
N ASN A 281 37.86 -3.24 -9.13
CA ASN A 281 38.16 -2.19 -10.08
C ASN A 281 39.30 -1.28 -9.58
N VAL A 282 39.27 -0.89 -8.31
CA VAL A 282 40.32 -0.06 -7.70
C VAL A 282 41.66 -0.79 -7.67
N ASP A 283 41.65 -2.04 -7.20
CA ASP A 283 42.86 -2.86 -7.11
C ASP A 283 43.46 -3.15 -8.49
N PHE A 284 42.63 -3.49 -9.48
CA PHE A 284 43.08 -3.77 -10.83
C PHE A 284 43.65 -2.54 -11.54
N VAL A 285 43.06 -1.36 -11.38
CA VAL A 285 43.65 -0.10 -11.91
C VAL A 285 45.04 0.13 -11.31
N LYS A 286 45.18 -0.07 -9.98
CA LYS A 286 46.46 0.11 -9.29
C LYS A 286 47.51 -0.89 -9.78
N TYR A 287 47.18 -2.18 -9.85
CA TYR A 287 48.12 -3.21 -10.34
C TYR A 287 48.48 -3.02 -11.81
N HIS A 288 47.51 -2.66 -12.65
CA HIS A 288 47.75 -2.39 -14.07
C HIS A 288 48.68 -1.18 -14.26
N SER A 289 48.46 -0.09 -13.52
CA SER A 289 49.32 1.11 -13.59
C SER A 289 50.77 0.86 -13.16
N ARG A 290 51.01 -0.17 -12.34
CA ARG A 290 52.33 -0.58 -11.84
C ARG A 290 52.97 -1.70 -12.66
N GLY A 291 52.29 -2.22 -13.68
CA GLY A 291 52.75 -3.39 -14.45
C GLY A 291 52.74 -4.71 -13.67
N GLU A 292 52.05 -4.77 -12.53
CA GLU A 292 51.99 -5.95 -11.64
C GLU A 292 50.94 -6.99 -12.12
N GLN A 293 51.06 -7.45 -13.36
CA GLN A 293 50.05 -8.30 -14.01
C GLN A 293 49.82 -9.65 -13.32
N LEU A 294 50.90 -10.30 -12.85
CA LEU A 294 50.80 -11.59 -12.14
C LEU A 294 50.00 -11.47 -10.83
N LEU A 295 50.17 -10.36 -10.09
CA LEU A 295 49.39 -10.10 -8.89
C LEU A 295 47.91 -9.89 -9.24
N MET A 296 47.62 -9.15 -10.30
CA MET A 296 46.25 -8.96 -10.80
C MET A 296 45.57 -10.29 -11.13
N ILE A 297 46.27 -11.19 -11.84
CA ILE A 297 45.78 -12.53 -12.19
C ILE A 297 45.53 -13.37 -10.93
N SER A 298 46.45 -13.33 -9.96
CA SER A 298 46.31 -14.09 -8.70
C SER A 298 45.10 -13.63 -7.87
N VAL A 299 44.86 -12.31 -7.82
CA VAL A 299 43.71 -11.72 -7.14
C VAL A 299 42.42 -12.11 -7.86
N TRP A 300 42.41 -12.04 -9.20
CA TRP A 300 41.26 -12.43 -9.99
C TRP A 300 40.89 -13.89 -9.78
N LYS A 301 41.86 -14.81 -9.87
CA LYS A 301 41.67 -16.23 -9.58
C LYS A 301 41.08 -16.47 -8.19
N ASN A 302 41.64 -15.82 -7.16
CA ASN A 302 41.15 -15.95 -5.79
C ASN A 302 39.71 -15.46 -5.63
N VAL A 303 39.29 -14.44 -6.38
CA VAL A 303 37.90 -13.98 -6.37
C VAL A 303 36.99 -14.96 -7.12
N LEU A 304 37.41 -15.47 -8.28
CA LEU A 304 36.65 -16.48 -9.03
C LEU A 304 36.34 -17.71 -8.17
N GLU A 305 37.35 -18.27 -7.49
CA GLU A 305 37.16 -19.44 -6.62
C GLU A 305 36.18 -19.16 -5.46
N LYS A 306 36.27 -17.98 -4.83
CA LYS A 306 35.35 -17.58 -3.74
C LYS A 306 33.92 -17.33 -4.24
N LEU A 307 33.77 -16.75 -5.43
CA LEU A 307 32.45 -16.55 -6.04
C LEU A 307 31.80 -17.89 -6.43
N MET A 308 32.58 -18.85 -6.92
CA MET A 308 32.08 -20.21 -7.17
C MET A 308 31.59 -20.89 -5.88
N LEU A 309 32.35 -20.80 -4.79
CA LEU A 309 31.96 -21.32 -3.46
C LEU A 309 30.69 -20.66 -2.92
N LEU A 310 30.30 -19.49 -3.41
CA LEU A 310 29.09 -18.79 -3.00
C LEU A 310 27.91 -19.05 -3.95
N PHE A 311 28.10 -18.87 -5.26
CA PHE A 311 27.00 -18.87 -6.22
C PHE A 311 26.61 -20.25 -6.72
N PHE A 312 27.53 -21.21 -6.83
CA PHE A 312 27.20 -22.56 -7.30
C PHE A 312 26.27 -23.31 -6.32
N PRO A 313 26.52 -23.34 -5.00
CA PRO A 313 25.58 -23.96 -4.07
C PRO A 313 24.24 -23.22 -4.03
N MET A 314 24.26 -21.88 -4.13
CA MET A 314 23.04 -21.08 -4.19
C MET A 314 22.21 -21.41 -5.43
N ALA A 315 22.83 -21.48 -6.61
CA ALA A 315 22.17 -21.85 -7.86
C ALA A 315 21.56 -23.25 -7.78
N LEU A 316 22.33 -24.23 -7.29
CA LEU A 316 21.87 -25.59 -7.13
C LEU A 316 20.69 -25.68 -6.15
N PHE A 317 20.77 -24.98 -5.01
CA PHE A 317 19.67 -24.90 -4.06
C PHE A 317 18.40 -24.31 -4.70
N LEU A 318 18.52 -23.18 -5.39
CA LEU A 318 17.39 -22.53 -6.05
C LEU A 318 16.76 -23.44 -7.13
N ILE A 319 17.57 -24.19 -7.88
CA ILE A 319 17.09 -25.14 -8.90
C ILE A 319 16.36 -26.32 -8.25
N LEU A 320 16.91 -26.90 -7.18
CA LEU A 320 16.36 -28.06 -6.49
C LEU A 320 15.04 -27.74 -5.78
N PHE A 321 14.96 -26.58 -5.13
CA PHE A 321 13.78 -26.14 -4.37
C PHE A 321 12.84 -25.23 -5.17
N ALA A 322 13.03 -25.14 -6.49
CA ALA A 322 12.26 -24.23 -7.35
C ALA A 322 10.75 -24.47 -7.24
N LYS A 323 10.30 -25.73 -7.22
CA LYS A 323 8.86 -26.07 -7.11
C LYS A 323 8.27 -25.57 -5.79
N GLU A 324 8.95 -25.82 -4.67
CA GLU A 324 8.51 -25.40 -3.34
C GLU A 324 8.53 -23.87 -3.20
N ILE A 325 9.57 -23.21 -3.72
CA ILE A 325 9.68 -21.75 -3.73
C ILE A 325 8.47 -21.16 -4.46
N PHE A 326 8.13 -21.67 -5.64
CA PHE A 326 6.99 -21.15 -6.41
C PHE A 326 5.64 -21.46 -5.76
N LEU A 327 5.45 -22.64 -5.19
CA LEU A 327 4.25 -22.97 -4.44
C LEU A 327 4.04 -22.01 -3.26
N PHE A 328 5.11 -21.65 -2.55
CA PHE A 328 5.08 -20.71 -1.44
C PHE A 328 4.85 -19.25 -1.89
N LEU A 329 5.63 -18.79 -2.88
CA LEU A 329 5.60 -17.40 -3.35
C LEU A 329 4.36 -17.10 -4.21
N TYR A 330 4.10 -17.92 -5.23
CA TYR A 330 3.21 -17.63 -6.37
C TYR A 330 2.04 -18.62 -6.53
N THR A 331 1.81 -19.54 -5.59
CA THR A 331 0.72 -20.55 -5.63
C THR A 331 0.86 -21.57 -6.78
N SER A 332 -0.04 -22.56 -6.83
CA SER A 332 -0.07 -23.59 -7.88
C SER A 332 -0.38 -23.04 -9.28
N LYS A 333 -0.96 -21.84 -9.40
CA LYS A 333 -1.27 -21.20 -10.69
C LYS A 333 -0.03 -20.93 -11.56
N PHE A 334 1.14 -20.83 -10.94
CA PHE A 334 2.42 -20.50 -11.60
C PHE A 334 3.39 -21.69 -11.62
N ASN A 335 2.90 -22.92 -11.57
CA ASN A 335 3.75 -24.12 -11.57
C ASN A 335 4.63 -24.22 -12.84
N ASP A 336 4.12 -23.79 -14.00
CA ASP A 336 4.86 -23.78 -15.26
C ASP A 336 6.05 -22.80 -15.26
N SER A 337 6.03 -21.79 -14.38
CA SER A 337 7.13 -20.83 -14.21
C SER A 337 8.38 -21.48 -13.62
N VAL A 338 8.24 -22.62 -12.93
CA VAL A 338 9.34 -23.35 -12.28
C VAL A 338 10.40 -23.73 -13.30
N VAL A 339 10.01 -24.23 -14.47
CA VAL A 339 10.95 -24.66 -15.53
C VAL A 339 11.74 -23.47 -16.07
N VAL A 340 11.06 -22.33 -16.30
CA VAL A 340 11.71 -21.10 -16.76
C VAL A 340 12.71 -20.60 -15.71
N PHE A 341 12.33 -20.63 -14.43
CA PHE A 341 13.21 -20.26 -13.33
C PHE A 341 14.44 -21.16 -13.22
N GLN A 342 14.27 -22.48 -13.32
CA GLN A 342 15.37 -23.43 -13.29
C GLN A 342 16.37 -23.18 -14.42
N ILE A 343 15.87 -22.97 -15.65
CA ILE A 343 16.72 -22.70 -16.83
C ILE A 343 17.49 -21.40 -16.64
N LEU A 344 16.83 -20.30 -16.29
CA LEU A 344 17.50 -18.99 -16.17
C LEU A 344 18.44 -18.92 -14.97
N THR A 345 18.16 -19.67 -13.89
CA THR A 345 19.04 -19.75 -12.71
C THR A 345 20.39 -20.40 -13.02
N LEU A 346 20.49 -21.22 -14.08
CA LEU A 346 21.77 -21.76 -14.55
C LEU A 346 22.77 -20.66 -14.92
N ALA A 347 22.32 -19.43 -15.21
CA ALA A 347 23.19 -18.29 -15.46
C ALA A 347 24.16 -17.99 -14.33
N LEU A 348 23.81 -18.35 -13.08
CA LEU A 348 24.68 -18.17 -11.91
C LEU A 348 25.97 -19.00 -11.97
N PHE A 349 26.01 -20.07 -12.78
CA PHE A 349 27.20 -20.89 -12.96
C PHE A 349 28.26 -20.26 -13.88
N PHE A 350 27.98 -19.12 -14.51
CA PHE A 350 28.95 -18.44 -15.37
C PHE A 350 28.95 -16.92 -15.24
N ASN A 351 27.85 -16.29 -14.80
CA ASN A 351 27.74 -14.83 -14.63
C ASN A 351 28.39 -14.33 -13.32
N PHE A 352 29.66 -14.68 -13.09
CA PHE A 352 30.41 -14.24 -11.92
C PHE A 352 31.86 -13.85 -12.23
N THR A 353 32.28 -13.89 -13.51
CA THR A 353 33.70 -13.79 -13.86
C THR A 353 34.30 -12.40 -13.63
N CYS A 354 33.47 -11.36 -13.56
CA CYS A 354 33.88 -9.95 -13.49
C CYS A 354 34.76 -9.49 -14.68
N SER A 355 34.69 -10.18 -15.83
CA SER A 355 35.49 -9.85 -17.03
C SER A 355 35.19 -8.48 -17.62
N ASN A 356 33.98 -7.95 -17.45
CA ASN A 356 33.63 -6.59 -17.89
C ASN A 356 34.47 -5.51 -17.19
N ILE A 357 34.92 -5.73 -15.95
CA ILE A 357 35.79 -4.80 -15.21
C ILE A 357 37.18 -4.82 -15.80
N LEU A 358 37.76 -6.01 -16.00
CA LEU A 358 39.09 -6.18 -16.56
C LEU A 358 39.21 -5.57 -17.97
N MET A 359 38.17 -5.71 -18.81
CA MET A 359 38.14 -5.07 -20.12
C MET A 359 38.20 -3.54 -20.07
N ARG A 360 37.63 -2.92 -19.03
CA ARG A 360 37.73 -1.47 -18.81
C ARG A 360 39.13 -1.08 -18.32
N VAL A 361 39.70 -1.84 -17.39
CA VAL A 361 41.05 -1.60 -16.85
C VAL A 361 42.12 -1.74 -17.94
N LEU A 362 42.00 -2.76 -18.80
CA LEU A 362 42.90 -3.01 -19.93
C LEU A 362 42.67 -2.08 -21.13
N ASN A 363 41.78 -1.09 -21.00
CA ASN A 363 41.43 -0.12 -22.05
C ASN A 363 40.92 -0.77 -23.37
N ARG A 364 40.23 -1.91 -23.28
CA ARG A 364 39.64 -2.63 -24.42
C ARG A 364 38.13 -2.36 -24.59
N THR A 365 37.69 -1.16 -24.25
CA THR A 365 36.26 -0.75 -24.26
C THR A 365 35.61 -0.85 -25.64
N LYS A 366 36.35 -0.59 -26.73
CA LYS A 366 35.85 -0.72 -28.11
C LYS A 366 35.53 -2.18 -28.47
N CYS A 367 36.39 -3.13 -28.06
CA CYS A 367 36.16 -4.56 -28.29
C CYS A 367 34.93 -5.04 -27.51
N TYR A 368 34.78 -4.57 -26.27
CA TYR A 368 33.59 -4.84 -25.46
C TYR A 368 32.31 -4.30 -26.11
N LEU A 369 32.32 -3.06 -26.62
CA LEU A 369 31.18 -2.49 -27.36
C LEU A 369 30.84 -3.31 -28.61
N ALA A 370 31.84 -3.70 -29.41
CA ALA A 370 31.62 -4.52 -30.60
C ALA A 370 31.00 -5.88 -30.27
N LEU A 371 31.49 -6.55 -29.21
CA LEU A 371 30.95 -7.82 -28.76
C LEU A 371 29.51 -7.68 -28.23
N ALA A 372 29.23 -6.63 -27.46
CA ALA A 372 27.88 -6.34 -26.98
C ALA A 372 26.90 -6.11 -28.15
N PHE A 373 27.32 -5.37 -29.18
CA PHE A 373 26.51 -5.16 -30.38
C PHE A 373 26.25 -6.46 -31.16
N ILE A 374 27.30 -7.25 -31.44
CA ILE A 374 27.18 -8.50 -32.20
C ILE A 374 26.25 -9.49 -31.47
N THR A 375 26.45 -9.67 -30.17
CA THR A 375 25.62 -10.58 -29.36
C THR A 375 24.19 -10.08 -29.21
N PHE A 376 23.96 -8.76 -29.17
CA PHE A 376 22.63 -8.17 -29.19
C PHE A 376 21.88 -8.50 -30.48
N ILE A 377 22.48 -8.23 -31.66
CA ILE A 377 21.84 -8.55 -32.95
C ILE A 377 21.60 -10.05 -33.11
N PHE A 378 22.59 -10.87 -32.72
CA PHE A 378 22.45 -12.31 -32.74
C PHE A 378 21.32 -12.81 -31.83
N SER A 379 21.16 -12.22 -30.64
CA SER A 379 20.08 -12.57 -29.72
C SER A 379 18.69 -12.23 -30.29
N ILE A 380 18.53 -11.10 -30.98
CA ILE A 380 17.26 -10.74 -31.64
C ILE A 380 16.86 -11.83 -32.65
N ALA A 381 17.79 -12.23 -33.52
CA ALA A 381 17.53 -13.23 -34.55
C ALA A 381 17.11 -14.59 -33.95
N LEU A 382 17.84 -15.08 -32.95
CA LEU A 382 17.52 -16.36 -32.30
C LEU A 382 16.22 -16.32 -31.50
N LEU A 383 15.93 -15.22 -30.80
CA LEU A 383 14.72 -15.10 -29.99
C LEU A 383 13.46 -14.98 -30.87
N LEU A 384 13.53 -14.26 -32.00
CA LEU A 384 12.43 -14.19 -32.99
C LEU A 384 12.14 -15.54 -33.66
N TRP A 385 13.17 -16.37 -33.83
CA TRP A 385 12.99 -17.73 -34.32
C TRP A 385 12.37 -18.65 -33.26
N THR A 386 12.89 -18.62 -32.03
CA THR A 386 12.46 -19.54 -30.95
C THR A 386 11.11 -19.21 -30.33
N VAL A 387 10.65 -17.95 -30.36
CA VAL A 387 9.32 -17.60 -29.87
C VAL A 387 8.19 -18.31 -30.64
N LYS A 388 8.45 -18.69 -31.90
CA LYS A 388 7.52 -19.49 -32.71
C LYS A 388 7.41 -20.95 -32.27
N ILE A 389 8.40 -21.44 -31.50
CA ILE A 389 8.47 -22.82 -31.03
C ILE A 389 7.81 -22.94 -29.65
N SER A 390 8.34 -22.21 -28.66
CA SER A 390 7.86 -22.23 -27.27
C SER A 390 8.51 -21.14 -26.43
N TYR A 391 7.82 -20.66 -25.39
CA TYR A 391 8.40 -19.75 -24.40
C TYR A 391 9.56 -20.39 -23.62
N ILE A 392 9.61 -21.72 -23.51
CA ILE A 392 10.74 -22.44 -22.89
C ILE A 392 11.97 -22.34 -23.80
N ALA A 393 11.81 -22.45 -25.11
CA ALA A 393 12.91 -22.28 -26.07
C ALA A 393 13.49 -20.85 -25.99
N VAL A 394 12.64 -19.85 -25.78
CA VAL A 394 13.06 -18.46 -25.53
C VAL A 394 13.92 -18.35 -24.25
N ALA A 395 13.55 -19.04 -23.16
CA ALA A 395 14.37 -19.08 -21.94
C ALA A 395 15.75 -19.71 -22.19
N ILE A 396 15.81 -20.83 -22.92
CA ILE A 396 17.07 -21.53 -23.25
C ILE A 396 17.96 -20.63 -24.11
N VAL A 397 17.42 -19.99 -25.15
CA VAL A 397 18.19 -19.07 -25.99
C VAL A 397 18.66 -17.85 -25.20
N SER A 398 17.84 -17.31 -24.30
CA SER A 398 18.24 -16.22 -23.42
C SER A 398 19.42 -16.62 -22.52
N LEU A 399 19.42 -17.85 -21.97
CA LEU A 399 20.53 -18.39 -21.21
C LEU A 399 21.79 -18.55 -22.07
N LEU A 400 21.66 -19.16 -23.26
CA LEU A 400 22.77 -19.43 -24.17
C LEU A 400 23.42 -18.15 -24.68
N THR A 401 22.64 -17.15 -25.05
CA THR A 401 23.17 -15.85 -25.48
C THR A 401 23.89 -15.12 -24.34
N ASN A 402 23.43 -15.27 -23.10
CA ASN A 402 24.14 -14.76 -21.93
C ASN A 402 25.46 -15.51 -21.69
N PHE A 403 25.44 -16.83 -21.81
CA PHE A 403 26.64 -17.66 -21.70
C PHE A 403 27.67 -17.29 -22.77
N LEU A 404 27.25 -17.11 -24.02
CA LEU A 404 28.14 -16.76 -25.13
C LEU A 404 28.82 -15.41 -24.93
N MET A 405 28.08 -14.40 -24.45
CA MET A 405 28.63 -13.09 -24.12
C MET A 405 29.71 -13.21 -23.03
N GLU A 406 29.38 -13.87 -21.92
CA GLU A 406 30.28 -14.02 -20.77
C GLU A 406 31.53 -14.84 -21.15
N LEU A 407 31.35 -15.93 -21.89
CA LEU A 407 32.45 -16.77 -22.37
C LEU A 407 33.37 -15.99 -23.31
N SER A 408 32.81 -15.22 -24.23
CA SER A 408 33.59 -14.42 -25.19
C SER A 408 34.38 -13.31 -24.49
N MET A 409 33.78 -12.64 -23.50
CA MET A 409 34.47 -11.68 -22.63
C MET A 409 35.59 -12.33 -21.84
N PHE A 410 35.33 -13.49 -21.24
CA PHE A 410 36.32 -14.23 -20.47
C PHE A 410 37.50 -14.67 -21.34
N ILE A 411 37.26 -15.22 -22.54
CA ILE A 411 38.29 -15.60 -23.50
C ILE A 411 39.15 -14.38 -23.89
N LEU A 412 38.52 -13.26 -24.22
CA LEU A 412 39.25 -12.07 -24.63
C LEU A 412 40.17 -11.54 -23.52
N VAL A 413 39.67 -11.49 -22.28
CA VAL A 413 40.47 -11.07 -21.12
C VAL A 413 41.64 -12.03 -20.88
N THR A 414 41.42 -13.34 -20.91
CA THR A 414 42.52 -14.31 -20.73
C THR A 414 43.59 -14.22 -21.80
N ARG A 415 43.19 -13.95 -23.05
CA ARG A 415 44.12 -13.71 -24.17
C ARG A 415 44.93 -12.43 -23.98
N GLU A 416 44.29 -11.33 -23.57
CA GLU A 416 44.98 -10.05 -23.29
C GLU A 416 45.94 -10.19 -22.10
N LEU A 417 45.61 -11.02 -21.12
CA LEU A 417 46.47 -11.29 -19.97
C LEU A 417 47.53 -12.37 -20.21
N GLY A 418 47.49 -13.07 -21.35
CA GLY A 418 48.41 -14.16 -21.67
C GLY A 418 48.30 -15.37 -20.75
N VAL A 419 47.12 -15.61 -20.16
CA VAL A 419 46.87 -16.70 -19.18
C VAL A 419 45.96 -17.75 -19.79
N ALA A 420 46.27 -19.03 -19.57
CA ALA A 420 45.39 -20.11 -20.00
C ALA A 420 44.17 -20.25 -19.05
N MET A 421 43.00 -20.58 -19.60
CA MET A 421 41.78 -20.83 -18.81
C MET A 421 41.98 -21.86 -17.69
N SER A 422 42.80 -22.87 -17.93
CA SER A 422 43.13 -23.92 -16.98
C SER A 422 43.96 -23.44 -15.78
N GLU A 423 44.64 -22.31 -15.90
CA GLU A 423 45.42 -21.72 -14.81
C GLU A 423 44.51 -20.96 -13.83
N LEU A 424 43.42 -20.37 -14.35
CA LEU A 424 42.39 -19.69 -13.55
C LEU A 424 41.48 -20.69 -12.83
N PHE A 425 41.10 -21.79 -13.51
CA PHE A 425 40.26 -22.83 -12.92
C PHE A 425 41.03 -24.09 -12.58
N ASN A 426 41.40 -24.22 -11.31
CA ASN A 426 42.06 -25.43 -10.82
C ASN A 426 41.10 -26.64 -10.91
N ARG A 427 41.47 -27.64 -11.73
CA ARG A 427 40.66 -28.87 -11.93
C ARG A 427 40.40 -29.62 -10.62
N CYS A 428 41.37 -29.65 -9.71
CA CYS A 428 41.21 -30.28 -8.40
C CYS A 428 40.19 -29.51 -7.53
N PHE A 429 40.23 -28.18 -7.56
CA PHE A 429 39.25 -27.34 -6.89
C PHE A 429 37.84 -27.57 -7.44
N LEU A 430 37.67 -27.57 -8.76
CA LEU A 430 36.37 -27.82 -9.41
C LEU A 430 35.81 -29.20 -9.07
N PHE A 431 36.64 -30.24 -9.04
CA PHE A 431 36.22 -31.58 -8.65
C PHE A 431 35.75 -31.64 -7.19
N LYS A 432 36.53 -31.06 -6.26
CA LYS A 432 36.16 -30.97 -4.84
C LYS A 432 34.88 -30.18 -4.64
N LEU A 433 34.72 -29.05 -5.33
CA LEU A 433 33.50 -28.24 -5.31
C LEU A 433 32.31 -29.03 -5.83
N GLY A 434 32.46 -29.72 -6.97
CA GLY A 434 31.44 -30.60 -7.54
C GLY A 434 31.00 -31.69 -6.55
N PHE A 435 31.95 -32.33 -5.87
CA PHE A 435 31.63 -33.29 -4.80
C PHE A 435 30.83 -32.63 -3.67
N CYS A 436 31.24 -31.45 -3.18
CA CYS A 436 30.52 -30.74 -2.12
C CYS A 436 29.08 -30.43 -2.52
N LEU A 437 28.86 -30.01 -3.77
CA LEU A 437 27.54 -29.72 -4.33
C LEU A 437 26.66 -30.99 -4.42
N CYS A 438 27.21 -32.08 -4.94
CA CYS A 438 26.52 -33.37 -5.01
C CYS A 438 26.18 -33.91 -3.62
N PHE A 439 27.11 -33.80 -2.67
CA PHE A 439 26.91 -34.18 -1.28
C PHE A 439 25.78 -33.36 -0.65
N GLY A 440 25.81 -32.03 -0.82
CA GLY A 440 24.74 -31.14 -0.37
C GLY A 440 23.35 -31.51 -0.93
N ALA A 441 23.28 -31.72 -2.25
CA ALA A 441 22.05 -32.07 -2.95
C ALA A 441 21.48 -33.45 -2.57
N LEU A 442 22.33 -34.40 -2.21
CA LEU A 442 21.90 -35.73 -1.78
C LEU A 442 21.16 -35.66 -0.44
N PHE A 443 21.72 -34.94 0.55
CA PHE A 443 21.10 -34.81 1.87
C PHE A 443 19.86 -33.90 1.86
N SER A 444 19.80 -32.92 0.96
CA SER A 444 18.64 -32.03 0.85
C SER A 444 17.36 -32.75 0.41
N ARG A 445 17.46 -33.96 -0.16
CA ARG A 445 16.30 -34.80 -0.53
C ARG A 445 15.62 -35.50 0.65
N VAL A 446 16.30 -35.66 1.79
CA VAL A 446 15.73 -36.38 2.95
C VAL A 446 14.42 -35.74 3.45
N PRO A 447 14.33 -34.40 3.67
CA PRO A 447 13.08 -33.77 4.09
C PRO A 447 12.00 -33.74 3.01
N MET A 448 12.39 -33.83 1.73
CA MET A 448 11.43 -33.89 0.62
C MET A 448 10.62 -35.20 0.65
N LEU A 449 11.22 -36.29 1.13
CA LEU A 449 10.57 -37.60 1.28
C LEU A 449 9.72 -37.69 2.55
N LEU A 450 10.14 -37.02 3.63
CA LEU A 450 9.51 -37.15 4.96
C LEU A 450 8.36 -36.16 5.20
N VAL A 451 8.42 -34.97 4.60
CA VAL A 451 7.44 -33.89 4.83
C VAL A 451 6.42 -33.86 3.71
N ASN A 452 5.13 -33.69 4.04
CA ASN A 452 4.05 -33.63 3.06
C ASN A 452 4.19 -32.45 2.07
N GLU A 453 3.75 -32.63 0.82
CA GLU A 453 3.86 -31.65 -0.28
C GLU A 453 3.18 -30.30 0.06
N ASN A 454 2.13 -30.35 0.88
CA ASN A 454 1.31 -29.20 1.24
C ASN A 454 2.01 -28.22 2.21
N LEU A 455 3.21 -28.54 2.70
CA LEU A 455 3.99 -27.70 3.62
C LEU A 455 5.30 -27.22 2.95
N PRO A 456 5.22 -26.40 1.88
CA PRO A 456 6.39 -26.02 1.09
C PRO A 456 7.44 -25.26 1.91
N LEU A 457 7.00 -24.41 2.85
CA LEU A 457 7.91 -23.64 3.71
C LEU A 457 8.78 -24.56 4.59
N ILE A 458 8.20 -25.62 5.15
CA ILE A 458 8.93 -26.57 6.01
C ILE A 458 9.92 -27.38 5.18
N ARG A 459 9.54 -27.81 3.97
CA ARG A 459 10.45 -28.48 3.03
C ARG A 459 11.65 -27.60 2.67
N ILE A 460 11.42 -26.31 2.37
CA ILE A 460 12.49 -25.34 2.08
C ILE A 460 13.41 -25.15 3.29
N LEU A 461 12.84 -24.96 4.49
CA LEU A 461 13.64 -24.69 5.70
C LEU A 461 14.47 -25.90 6.12
N LEU A 462 13.87 -27.09 6.22
CA LEU A 462 14.59 -28.31 6.62
C LEU A 462 15.55 -28.76 5.53
N GLY A 463 15.09 -28.80 4.27
CA GLY A 463 15.90 -29.19 3.13
C GLY A 463 17.07 -28.24 2.88
N GLY A 464 16.82 -26.92 2.99
CA GLY A 464 17.86 -25.90 2.89
C GLY A 464 18.85 -25.92 4.05
N SER A 465 18.38 -26.16 5.27
CA SER A 465 19.27 -26.33 6.43
C SER A 465 20.19 -27.53 6.24
N LEU A 466 19.64 -28.70 5.87
CA LEU A 466 20.46 -29.88 5.60
C LEU A 466 21.41 -29.69 4.43
N PHE A 467 20.97 -29.04 3.34
CA PHE A 467 21.82 -28.68 2.21
C PHE A 467 23.01 -27.83 2.69
N ALA A 468 22.74 -26.76 3.45
CA ALA A 468 23.77 -25.86 3.95
C ALA A 468 24.75 -26.57 4.91
N PHE A 469 24.25 -27.36 5.87
CA PHE A 469 25.10 -28.09 6.81
C PHE A 469 26.00 -29.12 6.11
N SER A 470 25.43 -29.95 5.23
CA SER A 470 26.20 -30.97 4.50
C SER A 470 27.19 -30.34 3.51
N TYR A 471 26.82 -29.25 2.85
CA TYR A 471 27.71 -28.48 1.98
C TYR A 471 28.88 -27.87 2.76
N LEU A 472 28.62 -27.19 3.88
CA LEU A 472 29.66 -26.59 4.72
C LEU A 472 30.57 -27.65 5.35
N TYR A 473 30.02 -28.79 5.74
CA TYR A 473 30.79 -29.93 6.22
C TYR A 473 31.74 -30.45 5.14
N ALA A 474 31.27 -30.65 3.91
CA ALA A 474 32.08 -31.09 2.79
C ALA A 474 33.18 -30.07 2.42
N ILE A 475 32.86 -28.77 2.43
CA ILE A 475 33.86 -27.71 2.25
C ILE A 475 34.97 -27.81 3.28
N ASN A 476 34.60 -27.97 4.56
CA ASN A 476 35.55 -28.05 5.66
C ASN A 476 36.42 -29.31 5.54
N PHE A 477 35.81 -30.45 5.17
CA PHE A 477 36.53 -31.70 4.92
C PHE A 477 37.61 -31.57 3.84
N PHE A 478 37.34 -30.84 2.76
CA PHE A 478 38.31 -30.59 1.69
C PHE A 478 39.23 -29.37 1.92
N ALA A 479 39.07 -28.66 3.05
CA ALA A 479 39.77 -27.43 3.38
C ALA A 479 39.74 -26.39 2.24
N LEU A 480 38.60 -26.26 1.55
CA LEU A 480 38.46 -25.33 0.40
C LEU A 480 38.44 -23.86 0.82
N ILE A 481 38.14 -23.56 2.08
CA ILE A 481 38.17 -22.21 2.65
C ILE A 481 39.19 -22.20 3.79
N PRO A 482 40.18 -21.28 3.79
CA PRO A 482 41.08 -21.10 4.92
C PRO A 482 40.30 -20.77 6.20
N GLN A 483 40.64 -21.40 7.33
CA GLN A 483 40.01 -21.11 8.63
C GLN A 483 40.01 -19.61 8.98
N THR A 484 41.07 -18.89 8.60
CA THR A 484 41.18 -17.43 8.78
C THR A 484 40.07 -16.63 8.07
N VAL A 485 39.54 -17.13 6.96
CA VAL A 485 38.42 -16.50 6.24
C VAL A 485 37.11 -16.83 6.94
N VAL A 486 36.94 -18.08 7.41
CA VAL A 486 35.77 -18.49 8.19
C VAL A 486 35.65 -17.66 9.46
N ASP A 487 36.73 -17.50 10.21
CA ASP A 487 36.76 -16.70 11.45
C ASP A 487 36.42 -15.23 11.18
N LYS A 488 36.94 -14.66 10.08
CA LYS A 488 36.61 -13.29 9.67
C LYS A 488 35.15 -13.13 9.26
N VAL A 489 34.58 -14.10 8.55
CA VAL A 489 33.15 -14.09 8.17
C VAL A 489 32.27 -14.23 9.41
N VAL A 490 32.58 -15.16 10.31
CA VAL A 490 31.87 -15.36 11.58
C VAL A 490 31.95 -14.10 12.43
N HIS A 491 33.14 -13.51 12.58
CA HIS A 491 33.32 -12.26 13.32
C HIS A 491 32.58 -11.09 12.65
N GLY A 492 32.60 -10.99 11.32
CA GLY A 492 31.84 -9.98 10.57
C GLY A 492 30.33 -10.15 10.71
N MET A 493 29.82 -11.39 10.68
CA MET A 493 28.41 -11.69 10.95
C MET A 493 28.04 -11.36 12.40
N GLN A 494 28.89 -11.70 13.38
CA GLN A 494 28.69 -11.32 14.79
C GLN A 494 28.69 -9.81 14.99
N GLN A 495 29.55 -9.06 14.28
CA GLN A 495 29.53 -7.61 14.29
C GLN A 495 28.27 -7.04 13.63
N MET A 496 27.82 -7.60 12.50
CA MET A 496 26.55 -7.21 11.87
C MET A 496 25.38 -7.47 12.82
N ILE A 497 25.30 -8.66 13.43
CA ILE A 497 24.28 -9.03 14.42
C ILE A 497 24.36 -8.12 15.64
N GLY A 498 25.57 -7.78 16.11
CA GLY A 498 25.79 -6.85 17.22
C GLY A 498 25.36 -5.41 16.92
N CYS A 499 25.64 -4.92 15.71
CA CYS A 499 25.12 -3.64 15.19
C CYS A 499 23.59 -3.66 15.06
N PHE A 500 23.03 -4.79 14.63
CA PHE A 500 21.59 -5.02 14.58
C PHE A 500 21.00 -4.97 16.00
N LYS A 501 21.62 -5.61 16.97
CA LYS A 501 21.17 -5.64 18.37
C LYS A 501 21.24 -4.26 19.05
N LYS A 502 22.27 -3.45 18.73
CA LYS A 502 22.49 -2.13 19.35
C LYS A 502 21.69 -0.97 18.73
N ARG A 503 21.43 -0.96 17.42
CA ARG A 503 20.73 0.16 16.74
C ARG A 503 19.61 -0.29 15.81
N GLY A 504 19.74 -1.45 15.17
CA GLY A 504 18.72 -2.02 14.28
C GLY A 504 17.45 -2.45 15.02
N ALA A 505 17.57 -3.08 16.19
CA ALA A 505 16.43 -3.64 16.90
C ALA A 505 15.47 -2.55 17.40
N MET A 506 15.93 -1.41 17.92
CA MET A 506 15.03 -0.33 18.37
C MET A 506 14.38 0.42 17.20
N LEU A 507 15.14 0.75 16.14
CA LEU A 507 14.62 1.49 14.99
C LEU A 507 13.76 0.60 14.09
N ILE A 508 14.20 -0.62 13.79
CA ILE A 508 13.44 -1.57 12.97
C ILE A 508 12.28 -2.13 13.77
N SER A 509 12.38 -2.45 15.07
CA SER A 509 11.17 -2.87 15.82
C SER A 509 10.18 -1.72 15.99
N SER A 510 10.61 -0.48 16.22
CA SER A 510 9.65 0.63 16.34
C SER A 510 9.04 1.03 15.00
N LEU A 511 9.81 1.05 13.89
CA LEU A 511 9.28 1.36 12.56
C LEU A 511 8.50 0.18 11.99
N PHE A 512 8.97 -1.05 12.13
CA PHE A 512 8.26 -2.25 11.67
C PHE A 512 7.05 -2.54 12.55
N ALA A 513 7.08 -2.29 13.86
CA ALA A 513 5.86 -2.37 14.68
C ALA A 513 4.89 -1.26 14.34
N ARG A 514 5.34 -0.02 14.08
CA ARG A 514 4.44 1.07 13.65
C ARG A 514 3.88 0.83 12.26
N VAL A 515 4.72 0.49 11.28
CA VAL A 515 4.29 0.17 9.90
C VAL A 515 3.48 -1.12 9.88
N SER A 516 3.82 -2.15 10.67
CA SER A 516 3.00 -3.34 10.85
C SER A 516 1.68 -3.03 11.57
N LEU A 517 1.64 -2.09 12.52
CA LEU A 517 0.39 -1.62 13.14
C LEU A 517 -0.45 -0.86 12.11
N TYR A 518 0.16 -0.01 11.29
CA TYR A 518 -0.53 0.71 10.23
C TYR A 518 -0.99 -0.25 9.13
N VAL A 519 -0.20 -1.26 8.79
CA VAL A 519 -0.55 -2.32 7.83
C VAL A 519 -1.60 -3.25 8.40
N LEU A 520 -1.57 -3.61 9.69
CA LEU A 520 -2.64 -4.33 10.38
C LEU A 520 -3.88 -3.48 10.60
N ALA A 521 -3.74 -2.17 10.77
CA ALA A 521 -4.85 -1.23 10.85
C ALA A 521 -5.46 -1.00 9.48
N LEU A 522 -4.67 -0.98 8.39
CA LEU A 522 -5.14 -0.85 7.01
C LEU A 522 -5.64 -2.18 6.44
N LEU A 523 -5.03 -3.31 6.78
CA LEU A 523 -5.56 -4.66 6.56
C LEU A 523 -6.78 -4.88 7.42
N GLY A 524 -6.81 -4.36 8.64
CA GLY A 524 -7.95 -4.36 9.52
C GLY A 524 -9.07 -3.51 8.97
N LEU A 525 -8.77 -2.33 8.41
CA LEU A 525 -9.72 -1.44 7.74
C LEU A 525 -10.20 -2.07 6.43
N SER A 526 -9.33 -2.74 5.66
CA SER A 526 -9.71 -3.43 4.43
C SER A 526 -10.43 -4.75 4.71
N LEU A 527 -10.14 -5.45 5.81
CA LEU A 527 -10.94 -6.55 6.34
C LEU A 527 -12.26 -6.03 6.89
N HIS A 528 -12.32 -4.86 7.54
CA HIS A 528 -13.57 -4.25 7.98
C HIS A 528 -14.40 -3.81 6.78
N LEU A 529 -13.79 -3.29 5.71
CA LEU A 529 -14.43 -2.88 4.46
C LEU A 529 -14.82 -4.10 3.58
N ASN A 530 -14.07 -5.19 3.61
CA ASN A 530 -14.41 -6.47 2.95
C ASN A 530 -15.42 -7.30 3.77
N LEU A 531 -15.37 -7.25 5.10
CA LEU A 531 -16.41 -7.82 5.97
C LEU A 531 -17.70 -6.99 5.86
N ALA A 532 -17.59 -5.67 5.65
CA ALA A 532 -18.73 -4.80 5.34
C ALA A 532 -19.30 -5.03 3.92
N THR A 533 -18.59 -5.74 3.04
CA THR A 533 -19.11 -6.14 1.71
C THR A 533 -19.27 -7.66 1.57
N GLY A 534 -19.24 -8.40 2.67
CA GLY A 534 -19.14 -9.87 2.68
C GLY A 534 -20.13 -10.62 3.56
N SER A 535 -21.17 -9.98 4.08
CA SER A 535 -22.39 -10.68 4.48
C SER A 535 -23.55 -10.03 3.75
N GLU A 536 -24.25 -10.76 2.88
CA GLU A 536 -25.59 -10.34 2.46
C GLU A 536 -26.43 -10.21 3.74
N GLU A 537 -26.56 -8.99 4.24
CA GLU A 537 -27.32 -8.71 5.44
C GLU A 537 -28.79 -9.05 5.15
N LEU A 538 -29.28 -10.09 5.82
CA LEU A 538 -30.62 -10.60 5.62
C LEU A 538 -31.67 -9.54 5.97
N LEU A 539 -32.74 -9.47 5.19
CA LEU A 539 -33.88 -8.59 5.44
C LEU A 539 -34.61 -8.99 6.72
N LYS A 540 -35.05 -8.00 7.49
CA LYS A 540 -35.82 -8.16 8.74
C LYS A 540 -37.21 -7.55 8.59
N SER A 541 -38.17 -7.98 9.42
CA SER A 541 -39.48 -7.34 9.53
C SER A 541 -39.34 -5.88 9.92
N GLY A 542 -39.99 -4.99 9.16
CA GLY A 542 -39.87 -3.54 9.25
C GLY A 542 -39.05 -2.91 8.11
N ASP A 543 -38.12 -3.64 7.48
CA ASP A 543 -37.29 -3.07 6.41
C ASP A 543 -38.12 -2.53 5.23
N LYS A 544 -37.74 -1.36 4.73
CA LYS A 544 -38.36 -0.74 3.55
C LYS A 544 -37.49 -0.99 2.32
N LEU A 545 -38.03 -1.72 1.35
CA LEU A 545 -37.40 -2.05 0.07
C LEU A 545 -37.88 -1.10 -1.02
N GLY A 546 -36.93 -0.53 -1.76
CA GLY A 546 -37.20 0.15 -3.02
C GLY A 546 -37.16 -0.85 -4.17
N LEU A 547 -38.18 -0.84 -5.02
CA LEU A 547 -38.24 -1.61 -6.25
C LEU A 547 -38.40 -0.64 -7.41
N HIS A 548 -37.52 -0.75 -8.41
CA HIS A 548 -37.67 -0.05 -9.66
C HIS A 548 -37.94 -1.02 -10.80
N PHE A 549 -39.02 -0.79 -11.57
CA PHE A 549 -39.39 -1.59 -12.73
C PHE A 549 -38.91 -0.90 -14.01
N TYR A 550 -38.10 -1.61 -14.80
CA TYR A 550 -37.73 -1.23 -16.16
C TYR A 550 -38.56 -2.03 -17.16
N PHE A 551 -39.47 -1.34 -17.85
CA PHE A 551 -40.35 -1.93 -18.85
C PHE A 551 -39.70 -1.89 -20.24
N PRO A 552 -39.53 -3.03 -20.93
CA PRO A 552 -39.07 -3.07 -22.32
C PRO A 552 -40.04 -2.35 -23.27
N LYS A 553 -39.51 -1.71 -24.33
CA LYS A 553 -40.24 -0.81 -25.25
C LYS A 553 -41.39 -1.43 -26.08
N ASP A 554 -41.67 -2.73 -25.97
CA ASP A 554 -42.78 -3.41 -26.64
C ASP A 554 -43.39 -4.52 -25.75
N SER A 555 -43.45 -4.27 -24.45
CA SER A 555 -44.05 -5.20 -23.48
C SER A 555 -45.56 -4.95 -23.30
N GLU A 556 -46.28 -5.96 -22.82
CA GLU A 556 -47.73 -5.89 -22.46
C GLU A 556 -48.04 -4.77 -21.45
N PHE A 557 -47.00 -4.25 -20.77
CA PHE A 557 -47.07 -3.13 -19.82
C PHE A 557 -46.97 -1.75 -20.48
N THR A 558 -46.51 -1.69 -21.74
CA THR A 558 -46.37 -0.46 -22.52
C THR A 558 -47.51 -0.23 -23.51
N LYS A 559 -48.37 -1.25 -23.73
CA LYS A 559 -49.54 -1.19 -24.61
C LYS A 559 -50.63 -2.11 -24.02
N GLY A 560 -51.65 -1.57 -23.35
CA GLY A 560 -52.76 -2.36 -22.78
C GLY A 560 -53.31 -1.82 -21.45
N SER A 561 -54.16 -2.60 -20.76
CA SER A 561 -54.85 -2.24 -19.50
C SER A 561 -53.95 -1.97 -18.28
N TRP A 562 -52.62 -2.03 -18.46
CA TRP A 562 -51.60 -1.85 -17.42
C TRP A 562 -50.77 -0.57 -17.62
N GLU A 563 -51.17 0.28 -18.58
CA GLU A 563 -50.54 1.55 -18.89
C GLU A 563 -50.68 2.53 -17.69
N GLY A 564 -49.55 3.04 -17.18
CA GLY A 564 -49.53 3.99 -16.05
C GLY A 564 -49.07 3.45 -14.69
N LEU A 565 -48.60 2.20 -14.60
CA LEU A 565 -47.98 1.68 -13.37
C LEU A 565 -46.72 2.47 -13.00
N PRO A 566 -46.60 2.99 -11.75
CA PRO A 566 -45.43 3.75 -11.34
C PRO A 566 -44.18 2.87 -11.37
N SER A 567 -43.10 3.41 -11.95
CA SER A 567 -41.81 2.73 -12.09
C SER A 567 -41.11 2.49 -10.74
N TYR A 568 -41.53 3.17 -9.66
CA TYR A 568 -40.96 3.03 -8.33
C TYR A 568 -42.02 2.62 -7.29
N HIS A 569 -41.73 1.56 -6.53
CA HIS A 569 -42.53 1.13 -5.38
C HIS A 569 -41.66 1.00 -4.14
N ALA A 570 -42.16 1.49 -3.01
CA ALA A 570 -41.52 1.27 -1.72
C ALA A 570 -42.37 0.31 -0.88
N LEU A 571 -41.87 -0.91 -0.67
CA LEU A 571 -42.58 -1.99 0.03
C LEU A 571 -41.96 -2.19 1.42
N ILE A 572 -42.79 -2.43 2.42
CA ILE A 572 -42.33 -2.70 3.79
C ILE A 572 -42.46 -4.20 4.06
N VAL A 573 -41.42 -4.80 4.63
CA VAL A 573 -41.48 -6.19 5.11
C VAL A 573 -42.38 -6.23 6.34
N ASP A 574 -43.50 -6.94 6.26
CA ASP A 574 -44.49 -7.02 7.32
C ASP A 574 -44.03 -7.88 8.53
N ASP A 575 -44.91 -7.99 9.53
CA ASP A 575 -44.66 -8.81 10.74
C ASP A 575 -44.63 -10.32 10.47
N LYS A 576 -45.07 -10.77 9.28
CA LYS A 576 -44.95 -12.15 8.80
C LYS A 576 -43.70 -12.37 7.94
N GLY A 577 -42.92 -11.33 7.68
CA GLY A 577 -41.70 -11.39 6.89
C GLY A 577 -41.92 -11.40 5.37
N VAL A 578 -43.05 -10.87 4.92
CA VAL A 578 -43.50 -10.87 3.52
C VAL A 578 -43.57 -9.44 2.99
N ILE A 579 -43.36 -9.28 1.68
CA ILE A 579 -43.67 -8.05 0.94
C ILE A 579 -44.78 -8.30 -0.08
N ILE A 580 -45.69 -7.35 -0.23
CA ILE A 580 -46.78 -7.42 -1.22
C ILE A 580 -46.31 -6.71 -2.48
N VAL A 581 -45.92 -7.49 -3.49
CA VAL A 581 -45.46 -6.97 -4.79
C VAL A 581 -46.65 -6.79 -5.72
N PRO A 582 -46.84 -5.61 -6.34
CA PRO A 582 -47.88 -5.41 -7.34
C PRO A 582 -47.82 -6.49 -8.43
N LEU A 583 -48.99 -6.94 -8.92
CA LEU A 583 -49.17 -7.94 -10.00
C LEU A 583 -48.84 -9.42 -9.65
N ILE A 584 -48.08 -9.66 -8.58
CA ILE A 584 -47.64 -11.02 -8.18
C ILE A 584 -48.21 -11.44 -6.82
N GLY A 585 -48.41 -10.48 -5.90
CA GLY A 585 -48.90 -10.72 -4.55
C GLY A 585 -47.77 -10.91 -3.53
N GLU A 586 -47.99 -11.79 -2.55
CA GLU A 586 -47.10 -12.01 -1.41
C GLU A 586 -45.78 -12.70 -1.79
N VAL A 587 -44.65 -12.08 -1.43
CA VAL A 587 -43.30 -12.65 -1.60
C VAL A 587 -42.56 -12.66 -0.26
N LYS A 588 -42.17 -13.85 0.21
CA LYS A 588 -41.34 -13.99 1.42
C LYS A 588 -39.98 -13.32 1.21
N ALA A 589 -39.67 -12.33 2.05
CA ALA A 589 -38.48 -11.47 1.94
C ALA A 589 -37.59 -11.51 3.19
N ALA A 590 -38.17 -11.64 4.40
CA ALA A 590 -37.38 -11.77 5.62
C ALA A 590 -36.47 -13.00 5.57
N SER A 591 -35.30 -12.92 6.21
CA SER A 591 -34.23 -13.94 6.19
C SER A 591 -33.59 -14.22 4.82
N LEU A 592 -33.84 -13.39 3.81
CA LEU A 592 -33.19 -13.46 2.50
C LEU A 592 -32.36 -12.20 2.23
N GLY A 593 -31.30 -12.35 1.45
CA GLY A 593 -30.54 -11.22 0.90
C GLY A 593 -31.30 -10.51 -0.21
N VAL A 594 -31.02 -9.21 -0.41
CA VAL A 594 -31.71 -8.35 -1.38
C VAL A 594 -31.69 -8.95 -2.80
N LYS A 595 -30.53 -9.45 -3.26
CA LYS A 595 -30.38 -10.10 -4.58
C LYS A 595 -31.16 -11.40 -4.71
N SER A 596 -31.31 -12.14 -3.61
CA SER A 596 -32.13 -13.36 -3.57
C SER A 596 -33.62 -13.04 -3.67
N VAL A 597 -34.07 -11.95 -3.06
CA VAL A 597 -35.44 -11.43 -3.21
C VAL A 597 -35.68 -10.93 -4.63
N GLU A 598 -34.73 -10.21 -5.21
CA GLU A 598 -34.76 -9.78 -6.62
C GLU A 598 -34.96 -10.96 -7.58
N SER A 599 -34.13 -11.98 -7.44
CA SER A 599 -34.22 -13.19 -8.27
C SER A 599 -35.56 -13.91 -8.12
N LYS A 600 -36.13 -13.90 -6.90
CA LYS A 600 -37.42 -14.53 -6.61
C LYS A 600 -38.59 -13.78 -7.25
N ILE A 601 -38.56 -12.45 -7.19
CA ILE A 601 -39.57 -11.61 -7.85
C ILE A 601 -39.47 -11.75 -9.37
N GLN A 602 -38.25 -11.70 -9.93
CA GLN A 602 -38.02 -11.89 -11.37
C GLN A 602 -38.57 -13.24 -11.85
N LYS A 603 -38.37 -14.30 -11.07
CA LYS A 603 -38.88 -15.65 -11.37
C LYS A 603 -40.40 -15.76 -11.32
N GLU A 604 -41.06 -15.08 -10.39
CA GLU A 604 -42.53 -15.08 -10.33
C GLU A 604 -43.14 -14.21 -11.43
N LEU A 605 -42.48 -13.12 -11.84
CA LEU A 605 -42.87 -12.33 -13.01
C LEU A 605 -42.78 -13.15 -14.30
N SER A 606 -41.68 -13.89 -14.51
CA SER A 606 -41.49 -14.68 -15.73
C SER A 606 -42.49 -15.84 -15.88
N LYS A 607 -43.15 -16.26 -14.79
CA LYS A 607 -44.22 -17.27 -14.86
C LYS A 607 -45.54 -16.70 -15.36
N ARG A 608 -45.78 -15.40 -15.13
CA ARG A 608 -47.04 -14.73 -15.45
C ARG A 608 -46.98 -13.92 -16.75
N PHE A 609 -45.78 -13.53 -17.19
CA PHE A 609 -45.58 -12.66 -18.35
C PHE A 609 -44.49 -13.20 -19.28
N SER A 610 -44.76 -13.17 -20.60
CA SER A 610 -43.82 -13.63 -21.64
C SER A 610 -42.60 -12.71 -21.80
N ASN A 611 -42.75 -11.42 -21.47
CA ASN A 611 -41.68 -10.43 -21.48
C ASN A 611 -41.71 -9.60 -20.18
N PRO A 612 -41.23 -10.14 -19.05
CA PRO A 612 -41.34 -9.51 -17.73
C PRO A 612 -40.44 -8.27 -17.61
N PRO A 613 -40.82 -7.26 -16.80
CA PRO A 613 -39.97 -6.11 -16.54
C PRO A 613 -38.69 -6.52 -15.81
N ILE A 614 -37.61 -5.79 -16.06
CA ILE A 614 -36.35 -5.95 -15.32
C ILE A 614 -36.48 -5.14 -14.03
N ILE A 615 -36.27 -5.78 -12.88
CA ILE A 615 -36.35 -5.10 -11.59
C ILE A 615 -34.97 -4.81 -11.03
N THR A 616 -34.82 -3.70 -10.32
CA THR A 616 -33.70 -3.47 -9.42
C THR A 616 -34.23 -3.25 -8.01
N THR A 617 -33.63 -3.92 -7.04
CA THR A 617 -34.06 -3.86 -5.63
C THR A 617 -32.95 -3.34 -4.73
N TRP A 618 -33.33 -2.47 -3.77
CA TRP A 618 -32.41 -1.96 -2.76
C TRP A 618 -33.13 -1.73 -1.44
N VAL A 619 -32.39 -1.67 -0.34
CA VAL A 619 -32.93 -1.26 0.95
C VAL A 619 -33.05 0.26 0.95
N ALA A 620 -34.28 0.78 0.95
CA ALA A 620 -34.56 2.21 0.98
C ALA A 620 -34.47 2.80 2.41
N ALA A 621 -34.82 2.01 3.43
CA ALA A 621 -34.60 2.35 4.84
C ALA A 621 -34.64 1.09 5.71
N ARG A 622 -33.70 0.97 6.66
CA ARG A 622 -33.77 -0.03 7.73
C ARG A 622 -34.69 0.47 8.83
N GLN A 623 -35.71 -0.31 9.16
CA GLN A 623 -36.68 0.05 10.20
C GLN A 623 -37.05 -1.19 11.02
N LYS A 624 -37.44 -0.95 12.25
CA LYS A 624 -37.94 -1.98 13.17
C LYS A 624 -39.35 -1.64 13.64
N ILE A 625 -40.15 -2.68 13.85
CA ILE A 625 -41.52 -2.57 14.34
C ILE A 625 -41.50 -2.84 15.84
N ILE A 626 -41.90 -1.88 16.66
CA ILE A 626 -41.92 -2.00 18.12
C ILE A 626 -43.36 -1.82 18.61
N GLN A 627 -43.84 -2.71 19.46
CA GLN A 627 -45.12 -2.53 20.15
C GLN A 627 -44.87 -1.80 21.47
N ILE A 628 -45.52 -0.66 21.73
CA ILE A 628 -45.43 0.03 23.02
C ILE A 628 -46.82 0.19 23.65
N TYR A 629 -46.94 -0.14 24.94
CA TYR A 629 -48.20 -0.12 25.69
C TYR A 629 -47.98 0.11 27.19
N GLY A 630 -49.05 0.37 27.94
CA GLY A 630 -49.01 0.77 29.36
C GLY A 630 -49.31 2.26 29.56
N MET A 631 -48.65 2.90 30.53
CA MET A 631 -48.82 4.33 30.86
C MET A 631 -48.12 5.26 29.86
N VAL A 632 -48.48 5.17 28.58
CA VAL A 632 -48.04 6.05 27.49
C VAL A 632 -49.23 6.76 26.85
N GLN A 633 -49.00 7.93 26.22
CA GLN A 633 -50.07 8.75 25.65
C GLN A 633 -50.90 7.96 24.63
N ASN A 634 -50.23 7.36 23.63
CA ASN A 634 -50.85 6.56 22.56
C ASN A 634 -50.23 5.16 22.48
N PRO A 635 -50.83 4.12 23.11
CA PRO A 635 -50.41 2.73 22.95
C PRO A 635 -50.62 2.24 21.51
N GLN A 636 -49.53 1.86 20.81
CA GLN A 636 -49.60 1.49 19.40
C GLN A 636 -48.37 0.68 18.92
N LYS A 637 -48.48 0.07 17.73
CA LYS A 637 -47.32 -0.41 16.96
C LYS A 637 -46.61 0.78 16.31
N CYS A 638 -45.33 0.97 16.64
CA CYS A 638 -44.49 2.03 16.12
C CYS A 638 -43.46 1.47 15.14
N VAL A 639 -43.43 1.98 13.91
CA VAL A 639 -42.33 1.72 12.96
C VAL A 639 -41.26 2.79 13.15
N VAL A 640 -40.07 2.42 13.60
CA VAL A 640 -38.97 3.35 13.90
C VAL A 640 -37.72 2.98 13.11
N ARG A 641 -36.78 3.91 12.93
CA ARG A 641 -35.47 3.61 12.30
C ARG A 641 -34.74 2.53 13.12
N ASP A 642 -33.89 1.73 12.48
CA ASP A 642 -33.22 0.61 13.16
C ASP A 642 -32.35 1.08 14.36
N GLU A 643 -31.74 2.26 14.23
CA GLU A 643 -30.96 2.94 15.28
C GLU A 643 -31.82 3.57 16.41
N ALA A 644 -33.14 3.50 16.32
CA ALA A 644 -34.00 4.17 17.29
C ALA A 644 -34.01 3.45 18.65
N ASP A 645 -33.65 4.16 19.71
CA ASP A 645 -33.70 3.66 21.08
C ASP A 645 -35.08 3.90 21.73
N PHE A 646 -35.24 3.45 22.97
CA PHE A 646 -36.48 3.60 23.74
C PHE A 646 -37.01 5.04 23.75
N VAL A 647 -36.14 6.06 23.85
CA VAL A 647 -36.55 7.47 23.85
C VAL A 647 -37.31 7.84 22.58
N ALA A 648 -36.84 7.37 21.42
CA ALA A 648 -37.48 7.64 20.14
C ALA A 648 -38.82 6.89 20.02
N VAL A 649 -38.91 5.67 20.57
CA VAL A 649 -40.17 4.90 20.62
C VAL A 649 -41.19 5.58 21.55
N LEU A 650 -40.76 6.03 22.72
CA LEU A 650 -41.61 6.74 23.68
C LEU A 650 -42.09 8.09 23.13
N ALA A 651 -41.22 8.84 22.45
CA ALA A 651 -41.58 10.07 21.77
C ALA A 651 -42.61 9.83 20.67
N LYS A 652 -42.46 8.74 19.89
CA LYS A 652 -43.43 8.34 18.86
C LYS A 652 -44.78 7.89 19.43
N ALA A 653 -44.80 7.40 20.66
CA ALA A 653 -46.01 7.13 21.43
C ALA A 653 -46.63 8.39 22.07
N GLY A 654 -46.06 9.58 21.85
CA GLY A 654 -46.53 10.85 22.43
C GLY A 654 -46.01 11.14 23.83
N GLY A 655 -45.07 10.35 24.35
CA GLY A 655 -44.52 10.47 25.70
C GLY A 655 -45.23 9.59 26.74
N ALA A 656 -44.70 9.59 27.96
CA ALA A 656 -45.30 8.90 29.10
C ALA A 656 -46.51 9.67 29.65
N LYS A 657 -47.51 8.96 30.19
CA LYS A 657 -48.64 9.55 30.92
C LYS A 657 -48.23 9.93 32.35
N ALA A 658 -48.94 10.88 32.95
CA ALA A 658 -48.79 11.17 34.37
C ALA A 658 -49.10 9.92 35.21
N GLY A 659 -48.19 9.54 36.12
CA GLY A 659 -48.28 8.31 36.90
C GLY A 659 -47.63 7.08 36.26
N ALA A 660 -46.84 7.24 35.19
CA ALA A 660 -45.98 6.18 34.65
C ALA A 660 -44.76 5.92 35.55
N ASP A 661 -44.45 4.65 35.80
CA ASP A 661 -43.20 4.23 36.43
C ASP A 661 -42.12 4.07 35.37
N LEU A 662 -41.21 5.05 35.33
CA LEU A 662 -40.08 5.08 34.42
C LEU A 662 -38.82 4.40 34.99
N ASP A 663 -38.87 3.89 36.22
CA ASP A 663 -37.76 3.14 36.85
C ASP A 663 -37.85 1.63 36.55
N ALA A 664 -39.05 1.14 36.21
CA ALA A 664 -39.36 -0.29 36.02
C ALA A 664 -39.89 -0.64 34.62
N ILE A 665 -39.38 -0.02 33.55
CA ILE A 665 -39.82 -0.30 32.18
C ILE A 665 -39.40 -1.72 31.77
N LYS A 666 -40.30 -2.45 31.11
CA LYS A 666 -40.08 -3.84 30.68
C LYS A 666 -40.07 -3.97 29.16
N ILE A 667 -39.15 -4.79 28.65
CA ILE A 667 -39.05 -5.17 27.24
C ILE A 667 -39.23 -6.69 27.15
N TYR A 668 -40.16 -7.11 26.31
CA TYR A 668 -40.41 -8.51 25.96
C TYR A 668 -39.95 -8.75 24.51
N SER A 669 -38.94 -9.60 24.34
CA SER A 669 -38.49 -10.03 23.01
C SER A 669 -39.15 -11.34 22.58
N GLU A 670 -39.18 -11.60 21.27
CA GLU A 670 -39.85 -12.75 20.61
C GLU A 670 -39.41 -14.15 21.12
N GLY A 671 -38.36 -14.25 21.94
CA GLY A 671 -37.89 -15.49 22.59
C GLY A 671 -38.27 -15.63 24.08
N GLY A 672 -39.20 -14.82 24.60
CA GLY A 672 -39.64 -14.87 26.00
C GLY A 672 -38.65 -14.31 27.02
N LYS A 673 -37.60 -13.61 26.57
CA LYS A 673 -36.67 -12.89 27.46
C LYS A 673 -37.31 -11.58 27.91
N GLU A 674 -37.46 -11.42 29.22
CA GLU A 674 -37.85 -10.17 29.87
C GLU A 674 -36.59 -9.40 30.28
N LEU A 675 -36.52 -8.13 29.88
CA LEU A 675 -35.47 -7.22 30.31
C LEU A 675 -36.13 -5.99 30.95
N SER A 676 -35.68 -5.63 32.15
CA SER A 676 -36.12 -4.40 32.83
C SER A 676 -35.00 -3.36 32.87
N PHE A 677 -35.36 -2.09 32.71
CA PHE A 677 -34.41 -0.99 32.85
C PHE A 677 -35.07 0.27 33.42
N SER A 678 -34.24 1.10 34.03
CA SER A 678 -34.63 2.41 34.57
C SER A 678 -34.26 3.50 33.58
N TYR A 679 -35.27 4.21 33.10
CA TYR A 679 -35.07 5.41 32.29
C TYR A 679 -34.60 6.61 33.14
N ILE A 680 -34.96 6.65 34.43
CA ILE A 680 -34.54 7.70 35.36
C ILE A 680 -33.02 7.65 35.59
N ARG A 681 -32.45 6.46 35.88
CA ARG A 681 -31.00 6.29 36.08
C ARG A 681 -30.18 6.58 34.83
N TYR A 682 -30.75 6.32 33.66
CA TYR A 682 -30.14 6.71 32.38
C TYR A 682 -30.05 8.23 32.23
N MET A 683 -31.06 8.99 32.68
CA MET A 683 -31.03 10.45 32.65
C MET A 683 -30.01 11.05 33.64
N GLU A 684 -29.74 10.36 34.76
CA GLU A 684 -28.74 10.77 35.76
C GLU A 684 -27.29 10.56 35.28
N ASP A 685 -26.98 9.38 34.73
CA ASP A 685 -25.64 9.04 34.22
C ASP A 685 -25.74 8.08 33.02
N PRO A 686 -25.80 8.62 31.78
CA PRO A 686 -25.91 7.82 30.56
C PRO A 686 -24.72 6.88 30.31
N LEU A 687 -23.53 7.20 30.84
CA LEU A 687 -22.33 6.38 30.64
C LEU A 687 -22.35 5.14 31.55
N LYS A 688 -22.94 5.26 32.73
CA LYS A 688 -23.03 4.18 33.71
C LYS A 688 -24.27 3.28 33.51
N TYR A 689 -25.38 3.85 33.01
CA TYR A 689 -26.65 3.13 32.82
C TYR A 689 -27.19 3.27 31.39
N PRO A 690 -26.55 2.65 30.38
CA PRO A 690 -26.99 2.77 28.98
C PRO A 690 -28.35 2.09 28.72
N LEU A 691 -29.10 2.62 27.74
CA LEU A 691 -30.37 2.03 27.31
C LEU A 691 -30.17 0.65 26.66
N PRO A 692 -31.06 -0.32 26.92
CA PRO A 692 -30.99 -1.61 26.26
C PRO A 692 -31.37 -1.50 24.76
N PRO A 693 -30.68 -2.24 23.87
CA PRO A 693 -30.97 -2.21 22.44
C PRO A 693 -32.32 -2.88 22.12
N LEU A 694 -33.17 -2.21 21.35
CA LEU A 694 -34.46 -2.72 20.89
C LEU A 694 -34.34 -3.47 19.56
N LYS A 695 -34.93 -4.66 19.47
CA LYS A 695 -35.03 -5.48 18.26
C LYS A 695 -36.41 -5.35 17.63
N SER A 696 -36.51 -5.65 16.33
CA SER A 696 -37.82 -5.68 15.66
C SER A 696 -38.71 -6.74 16.29
N LEU A 697 -40.00 -6.42 16.41
CA LEU A 697 -41.07 -7.16 17.09
C LEU A 697 -40.97 -7.18 18.63
N ASP A 698 -40.05 -6.42 19.24
CA ASP A 698 -40.05 -6.25 20.70
C ASP A 698 -41.32 -5.52 21.18
N THR A 699 -41.76 -5.90 22.39
CA THR A 699 -42.91 -5.29 23.07
C THR A 699 -42.45 -4.57 24.33
N VAL A 700 -42.63 -3.25 24.38
CA VAL A 700 -42.24 -2.37 25.48
C VAL A 700 -43.47 -2.06 26.34
N PHE A 701 -43.37 -2.37 27.63
CA PHE A 701 -44.40 -2.10 28.63
C PHE A 701 -43.94 -1.05 29.62
N VAL A 702 -44.73 0.02 29.76
CA VAL A 702 -44.52 1.09 30.74
C VAL A 702 -45.51 0.91 31.90
N PRO A 703 -45.08 0.43 33.08
CA PRO A 703 -45.99 0.18 34.20
C PRO A 703 -46.54 1.48 34.82
N PRO A 704 -47.68 1.40 35.54
CA PRO A 704 -48.12 2.46 36.44
C PRO A 704 -47.27 2.50 37.72
N LEU A 705 -47.06 3.70 38.25
CA LEU A 705 -46.41 3.91 39.54
C LEU A 705 -47.31 3.36 40.65
N VAL A 706 -46.91 2.23 41.25
CA VAL A 706 -47.63 1.63 42.38
C VAL A 706 -47.26 2.38 43.65
N SER A 707 -48.14 3.24 44.14
CA SER A 707 -48.04 3.77 45.50
C SER A 707 -48.38 2.64 46.49
N VAL A 708 -47.36 2.09 47.13
CA VAL A 708 -47.54 1.15 48.24
C VAL A 708 -48.17 1.90 49.41
N GLY A 709 -49.46 1.63 49.63
CA GLY A 709 -50.18 1.84 50.89
C GLY A 709 -50.87 3.19 51.07
N ALA A 710 -52.19 3.21 50.87
CA ALA A 710 -53.13 3.71 51.87
C ALA A 710 -54.57 3.37 51.48
N VAL A 711 -55.23 2.67 52.39
CA VAL A 711 -56.68 2.52 52.54
C VAL A 711 -57.30 3.90 52.80
N ASP A 712 -58.49 4.08 52.22
CA ASP A 712 -59.57 5.02 52.53
C ASP A 712 -59.35 6.54 52.55
N THR A 713 -60.22 7.18 51.74
CA THR A 713 -60.89 8.47 51.95
C THR A 713 -60.02 9.71 52.14
N GLU A 714 -59.85 10.50 51.09
CA GLU A 714 -60.75 11.64 50.82
C GLU A 714 -60.32 12.36 49.54
N VAL A 715 -61.33 12.63 48.72
CA VAL A 715 -61.24 13.42 47.50
C VAL A 715 -60.99 14.89 47.87
N SER A 716 -60.17 15.56 47.06
CA SER A 716 -59.93 17.01 47.00
C SER A 716 -58.95 17.61 48.00
N LYS A 717 -57.71 17.84 47.52
CA LYS A 717 -57.11 19.19 47.31
C LYS A 717 -55.60 19.07 47.07
N ALA A 718 -55.18 18.84 45.83
CA ALA A 718 -53.79 19.10 45.41
C ALA A 718 -53.66 19.47 43.92
N ASN A 719 -54.77 19.76 43.23
CA ASN A 719 -54.72 20.51 41.96
C ASN A 719 -54.75 22.01 42.28
N ALA A 720 -53.66 22.53 42.82
CA ALA A 720 -53.42 23.97 42.88
C ALA A 720 -51.92 24.25 43.06
N ARG A 721 -51.37 25.06 42.15
CA ARG A 721 -50.00 25.62 42.08
C ARG A 721 -48.96 24.81 41.30
N ILE A 722 -49.14 24.77 39.99
CA ILE A 722 -47.98 24.87 39.08
C ILE A 722 -47.62 26.35 39.04
N ASP A 723 -46.65 26.77 39.86
CA ASP A 723 -46.04 28.09 39.69
C ASP A 723 -45.09 28.04 38.48
N GLN A 724 -45.61 28.55 37.37
CA GLN A 724 -44.92 28.75 36.09
C GLN A 724 -43.94 29.92 36.17
N LYS A 725 -42.77 29.75 36.78
CA LYS A 725 -41.63 30.67 36.59
C LYS A 725 -40.31 29.89 36.60
N SER A 726 -39.96 29.25 35.49
CA SER A 726 -38.67 28.57 35.34
C SER A 726 -37.96 28.91 34.03
N ILE A 727 -36.64 29.10 34.11
CA ILE A 727 -35.73 29.28 32.96
C ILE A 727 -34.87 28.01 32.83
N ASN A 728 -34.51 27.64 31.60
CA ASN A 728 -33.68 26.46 31.35
C ASN A 728 -32.22 26.86 31.08
N VAL A 729 -31.30 26.34 31.89
CA VAL A 729 -29.86 26.61 31.77
C VAL A 729 -29.11 25.34 31.38
N ILE A 730 -28.36 25.41 30.29
CA ILE A 730 -27.63 24.28 29.72
C ILE A 730 -26.20 24.67 29.32
N GLY A 731 -25.28 23.70 29.27
CA GLY A 731 -23.89 23.93 28.87
C GLY A 731 -22.89 23.83 30.01
N ALA A 732 -21.80 24.60 29.95
CA ALA A 732 -20.63 24.60 30.84
C ALA A 732 -20.88 25.23 32.24
N VAL A 733 -21.96 24.80 32.91
CA VAL A 733 -22.33 25.17 34.28
C VAL A 733 -22.25 23.95 35.20
N ASN A 734 -22.05 24.16 36.51
CA ASN A 734 -21.90 23.06 37.46
C ASN A 734 -23.19 22.24 37.64
N HIS A 735 -24.36 22.88 37.62
CA HIS A 735 -25.67 22.22 37.77
C HIS A 735 -26.67 22.69 36.69
N PRO A 736 -26.64 22.09 35.47
CA PRO A 736 -27.60 22.43 34.41
C PRO A 736 -29.01 21.91 34.73
N GLY A 737 -30.04 22.66 34.33
CA GLY A 737 -31.43 22.28 34.56
C GLY A 737 -32.39 23.48 34.62
N PHE A 738 -33.64 23.20 35.00
CA PHE A 738 -34.66 24.22 35.21
C PHE A 738 -34.48 24.89 36.57
N ILE A 739 -34.41 26.21 36.58
CA ILE A 739 -34.27 27.03 37.79
C ILE A 739 -35.46 27.96 37.95
N SER A 740 -35.87 28.19 39.19
CA SER A 740 -36.94 29.13 39.51
C SER A 740 -36.53 30.57 39.20
N TYR A 741 -37.37 31.27 38.45
CA TYR A 741 -37.16 32.62 37.92
C TYR A 741 -38.02 33.65 38.68
N SER A 742 -37.45 34.83 38.91
CA SER A 742 -38.16 36.02 39.38
C SER A 742 -37.74 37.23 38.54
N GLU A 743 -38.66 38.15 38.28
CA GLU A 743 -38.46 39.30 37.36
C GLU A 743 -37.37 40.31 37.79
N GLU A 744 -36.85 40.15 39.01
CA GLU A 744 -35.75 40.95 39.56
C GLU A 744 -34.37 40.26 39.47
N MET A 745 -34.27 39.00 39.02
CA MET A 745 -32.99 38.27 38.97
C MET A 745 -32.11 38.71 37.80
N SER A 746 -30.84 38.97 38.09
CA SER A 746 -29.80 39.22 37.09
C SER A 746 -29.22 37.92 36.51
N LEU A 747 -28.52 38.01 35.39
CA LEU A 747 -27.77 36.89 34.80
C LEU A 747 -26.70 36.35 35.77
N ALA A 748 -26.09 37.21 36.59
CA ALA A 748 -25.14 36.80 37.61
C ALA A 748 -25.79 35.96 38.73
N ASP A 749 -27.02 36.31 39.14
CA ASP A 749 -27.78 35.53 40.14
C ASP A 749 -28.14 34.14 39.62
N ILE A 750 -28.42 34.04 38.32
CA ILE A 750 -28.68 32.77 37.64
C ILE A 750 -27.43 31.90 37.60
N ILE A 751 -26.27 32.47 37.24
CA ILE A 751 -24.98 31.75 37.24
C ILE A 751 -24.65 31.25 38.66
N SER A 752 -24.90 32.06 39.68
CA SER A 752 -24.72 31.65 41.08
C SER A 752 -25.63 30.49 41.47
N LYS A 753 -26.93 30.54 41.11
CA LYS A 753 -27.89 29.47 41.40
C LYS A 753 -27.55 28.12 40.76
N VAL A 754 -26.92 28.11 39.60
CA VAL A 754 -26.45 26.87 38.94
C VAL A 754 -25.07 26.42 39.43
N GLY A 755 -24.58 27.00 40.52
CA GLY A 755 -23.33 26.64 41.17
C GLY A 755 -22.08 27.22 40.50
N GLY A 756 -22.22 28.22 39.64
CA GLY A 756 -21.13 28.81 38.88
C GLY A 756 -20.79 28.09 37.56
N LEU A 757 -19.88 28.68 36.80
CA LEU A 757 -19.38 28.12 35.54
C LEU A 757 -18.30 27.08 35.81
N ARG A 758 -18.23 26.06 34.95
CA ARG A 758 -17.22 25.02 35.04
C ARG A 758 -15.85 25.52 34.55
N PRO A 759 -14.74 24.89 34.99
CA PRO A 759 -13.38 25.26 34.57
C PRO A 759 -13.10 25.05 33.07
N ASP A 760 -13.94 24.29 32.38
CA ASP A 760 -13.88 24.08 30.94
C ASP A 760 -14.79 25.04 30.16
N TYR A 761 -15.24 26.12 30.79
CA TYR A 761 -15.71 27.32 30.11
C TYR A 761 -14.50 28.23 29.81
N LYS A 762 -14.26 28.59 28.55
CA LYS A 762 -13.12 29.45 28.16
C LYS A 762 -13.47 30.51 27.12
N ASP A 763 -14.72 30.57 26.70
CA ASP A 763 -15.17 31.53 25.70
C ASP A 763 -16.07 32.52 26.40
N ASP A 764 -15.67 33.78 26.41
CA ASP A 764 -16.38 34.95 26.92
C ASP A 764 -17.66 35.21 26.12
N ARG A 765 -18.54 34.21 26.02
CA ARG A 765 -19.72 34.21 25.16
C ARG A 765 -20.88 33.54 25.88
N LEU A 766 -22.00 34.25 25.94
CA LEU A 766 -23.30 33.71 26.35
C LEU A 766 -24.23 33.76 25.13
N VAL A 767 -24.94 32.66 24.87
CA VAL A 767 -25.99 32.62 23.85
C VAL A 767 -27.34 32.49 24.52
N ILE A 768 -28.22 33.47 24.28
CA ILE A 768 -29.59 33.47 24.78
C ILE A 768 -30.52 33.10 23.62
N TYR A 769 -31.29 32.04 23.79
CA TYR A 769 -32.37 31.70 22.86
C TYR A 769 -33.68 32.26 23.39
N ARG A 770 -34.23 33.24 22.66
CA ARG A 770 -35.52 33.87 22.97
C ARG A 770 -36.55 33.48 21.93
N ALA A 771 -37.63 32.83 22.35
CA ALA A 771 -38.76 32.55 21.48
C ALA A 771 -39.65 33.79 21.40
N LEU A 772 -39.46 34.63 20.36
CA LEU A 772 -40.41 35.70 20.07
C LEU A 772 -41.69 35.10 19.49
N THR A 773 -42.83 35.62 19.94
CA THR A 773 -44.17 35.15 19.57
C THR A 773 -44.50 35.59 18.14
N SER A 774 -43.88 34.99 17.14
CA SER A 774 -44.34 34.99 15.73
C SER A 774 -43.71 33.84 14.94
N PRO A 775 -44.47 33.06 14.15
CA PRO A 775 -44.03 31.74 13.65
C PRO A 775 -43.00 31.75 12.50
N GLN A 776 -42.36 32.88 12.17
CA GLN A 776 -41.54 32.98 10.95
C GLN A 776 -40.14 33.61 11.08
N GLU A 777 -39.68 34.06 12.25
CA GLU A 777 -38.29 34.51 12.41
C GLU A 777 -37.74 34.17 13.80
N ASN A 778 -36.82 33.20 13.89
CA ASN A 778 -36.02 32.97 15.08
C ASN A 778 -34.82 33.94 15.05
N SER A 779 -34.98 35.13 15.60
CA SER A 779 -33.86 36.06 15.77
C SER A 779 -32.97 35.64 16.95
N TYR A 780 -31.66 35.62 16.74
CA TYR A 780 -30.64 35.29 17.75
C TYR A 780 -29.99 36.57 18.27
N GLU A 781 -29.88 36.72 19.59
CA GLU A 781 -29.13 37.81 20.21
C GLU A 781 -27.86 37.24 20.85
N LYS A 782 -26.70 37.72 20.39
CA LYS A 782 -25.38 37.22 20.80
C LYS A 782 -24.72 38.25 21.70
N ILE A 783 -24.45 37.89 22.95
CA ILE A 783 -23.88 38.80 23.94
C ILE A 783 -22.50 38.29 24.38
N VAL A 784 -21.52 39.19 24.41
CA VAL A 784 -20.13 38.92 24.80
C VAL A 784 -20.00 39.14 26.32
N TYR A 785 -19.25 38.26 26.99
CA TYR A 785 -19.25 38.06 28.45
C TYR A 785 -18.67 39.23 29.26
N ASP A 786 -17.80 40.04 28.66
CA ASP A 786 -17.21 41.21 29.34
C ASP A 786 -18.24 42.32 29.70
N ASP A 787 -19.42 42.33 29.07
CA ASP A 787 -20.45 43.34 29.33
C ASP A 787 -21.44 42.94 30.44
N ILE A 788 -21.45 41.67 30.90
CA ILE A 788 -22.47 41.14 31.82
C ILE A 788 -22.35 41.72 33.24
N PHE A 789 -21.13 42.06 33.67
CA PHE A 789 -20.89 42.63 35.00
C PHE A 789 -20.93 44.16 35.02
N ASN A 790 -20.84 44.82 33.85
CA ASN A 790 -20.80 46.28 33.76
C ASN A 790 -22.11 46.91 33.27
N ASN A 791 -22.99 46.16 32.58
CA ASN A 791 -24.24 46.70 32.02
C ASN A 791 -25.47 46.03 32.65
N GLN A 792 -26.22 46.78 33.48
CA GLN A 792 -27.41 46.30 34.21
C GLN A 792 -28.67 46.08 33.32
N GLU A 793 -28.58 46.28 32.01
CA GLU A 793 -29.76 46.40 31.15
C GLU A 793 -30.26 45.08 30.53
N ILE A 794 -29.50 43.98 30.59
CA ILE A 794 -29.92 42.71 29.96
C ILE A 794 -30.49 41.75 31.01
N ARG A 795 -31.83 41.66 31.07
CA ARG A 795 -32.55 40.72 31.93
C ARG A 795 -33.14 39.56 31.10
N PRO A 796 -33.01 38.30 31.56
CA PRO A 796 -33.62 37.17 30.87
C PRO A 796 -35.13 37.18 31.07
N ILE A 797 -35.89 36.76 30.06
CA ILE A 797 -37.35 36.77 30.04
C ILE A 797 -37.87 35.33 30.23
N LYS A 798 -39.13 35.19 30.66
CA LYS A 798 -39.81 33.89 30.80
C LYS A 798 -39.68 33.07 29.51
N GLY A 799 -39.10 31.87 29.62
CA GLY A 799 -38.97 30.92 28.51
C GLY A 799 -37.64 30.98 27.76
N ASP A 800 -36.71 31.87 28.14
CA ASP A 800 -35.37 31.92 27.56
C ASP A 800 -34.60 30.62 27.87
N VAL A 801 -33.77 30.18 26.91
CA VAL A 801 -32.78 29.10 27.12
C VAL A 801 -31.39 29.71 27.12
N LEU A 802 -30.68 29.57 28.23
CA LEU A 802 -29.33 30.09 28.40
C LEU A 802 -28.32 28.97 28.11
N TYR A 803 -27.47 29.17 27.10
CA TYR A 803 -26.45 28.20 26.70
C TYR A 803 -25.03 28.73 26.91
N PHE A 804 -24.25 27.98 27.70
CA PHE A 804 -22.84 28.23 27.96
C PHE A 804 -21.96 27.23 27.19
N PRO A 805 -21.22 27.66 26.15
CA PRO A 805 -20.43 26.73 25.33
C PRO A 805 -19.24 26.12 26.10
N PHE A 806 -19.01 24.82 25.91
CA PHE A 806 -17.82 24.13 26.42
C PHE A 806 -16.56 24.49 25.64
N ARG A 807 -15.40 24.49 26.30
CA ARG A 807 -14.08 24.65 25.68
C ARG A 807 -13.90 23.56 24.62
N PRO A 808 -13.56 23.92 23.37
CA PRO A 808 -13.15 22.92 22.41
C PRO A 808 -11.90 22.21 22.95
N GLN A 809 -11.98 20.89 23.10
CA GLN A 809 -10.81 20.07 23.42
C GLN A 809 -9.81 20.22 22.26
N GLU A 810 -8.64 20.80 22.54
CA GLU A 810 -7.47 20.66 21.67
C GLU A 810 -7.12 19.16 21.61
N THR A 811 -7.63 18.51 20.57
CA THR A 811 -7.17 17.18 20.18
C THR A 811 -5.73 17.28 19.71
N ALA A 812 -5.01 16.15 19.75
CA ALA A 812 -3.64 16.02 19.25
C ALA A 812 -3.43 16.48 17.77
N LEU A 813 -4.48 16.89 17.06
CA LEU A 813 -4.44 17.56 15.77
C LEU A 813 -3.88 18.99 15.80
N ASP A 814 -3.94 19.72 16.92
CA ASP A 814 -3.44 21.11 16.97
C ASP A 814 -1.92 21.24 17.17
N LYS A 815 -1.22 20.11 17.41
CA LYS A 815 0.23 20.03 17.25
C LYS A 815 0.67 19.56 15.86
N VAL A 816 -0.27 19.13 15.01
CA VAL A 816 -0.01 18.71 13.62
C VAL A 816 -0.28 19.84 12.62
N SER A 817 -1.04 20.87 13.02
CA SER A 817 -1.34 22.05 12.19
C SER A 817 -0.14 22.96 11.89
N LYS A 818 1.03 22.74 12.51
CA LYS A 818 2.30 23.41 12.14
C LYS A 818 3.16 22.64 11.11
N VAL A 819 2.68 21.49 10.59
CA VAL A 819 3.33 20.73 9.51
C VAL A 819 2.38 20.51 8.30
N GLY A 820 1.09 20.82 8.44
CA GLY A 820 0.06 20.57 7.41
C GLY A 820 0.02 21.52 6.20
N GLY A 821 0.81 22.60 6.17
CA GLY A 821 0.75 23.61 5.10
C GLY A 821 1.14 23.10 3.71
N VAL A 822 1.98 22.05 3.62
CA VAL A 822 2.42 21.48 2.34
C VAL A 822 1.47 20.39 1.82
N LEU A 823 0.85 19.63 2.74
CA LEU A 823 -0.13 18.59 2.40
C LEU A 823 -1.48 19.19 1.95
N GLY A 824 -1.89 20.32 2.53
CA GLY A 824 -3.10 21.05 2.13
C GLY A 824 -3.03 21.65 0.72
N LEU A 825 -1.85 22.10 0.27
CA LEU A 825 -1.64 22.60 -1.10
C LEU A 825 -1.73 21.48 -2.14
N ILE A 826 -1.24 20.28 -1.80
CA ILE A 826 -1.31 19.11 -2.66
C ILE A 826 -2.75 18.58 -2.72
N LEU A 827 -3.45 18.55 -1.58
CA LEU A 827 -4.86 18.13 -1.54
C LEU A 827 -5.78 19.11 -2.27
N ASN A 828 -5.54 20.42 -2.14
CA ASN A 828 -6.30 21.43 -2.89
C ASN A 828 -5.98 21.42 -4.38
N ALA A 829 -4.75 21.11 -4.80
CA ALA A 829 -4.43 20.88 -6.21
C ALA A 829 -5.13 19.64 -6.77
N ILE A 830 -5.24 18.57 -5.97
CA ILE A 830 -5.98 17.35 -6.34
C ILE A 830 -7.49 17.61 -6.41
N ILE A 831 -8.06 18.37 -5.46
CA ILE A 831 -9.48 18.74 -5.46
C ILE A 831 -9.82 19.70 -6.60
N LEU A 832 -8.92 20.63 -6.96
CA LEU A 832 -9.09 21.52 -8.11
C LEU A 832 -9.04 20.75 -9.44
N ILE A 833 -8.24 19.67 -9.53
CA ILE A 833 -8.19 18.80 -10.71
C ILE A 833 -9.43 17.89 -10.79
N ILE A 834 -9.99 17.47 -9.65
CA ILE A 834 -11.24 16.70 -9.57
C ILE A 834 -12.48 17.56 -9.85
N LEU A 835 -12.44 18.87 -9.61
CA LEU A 835 -13.54 19.80 -9.91
C LEU A 835 -13.50 20.38 -11.34
N ILE A 836 -12.44 20.12 -12.11
CA ILE A 836 -12.27 20.60 -13.50
C ILE A 836 -12.48 19.46 -14.53
N HIS A 837 -12.77 18.23 -14.11
CA HIS A 837 -13.20 17.08 -14.95
C HIS A 837 -14.44 16.43 -14.35
#